data_AF-A0A957L914-F1
#
_entry.id   AF-A0A957L914-F1
#
_cell.length_a   1.000
_cell.length_b   1.000
_cell.length_c   1.000
_cell.angle_alpha   90.00
_cell.angle_beta   90.00
_cell.angle_gamma   90.00
#
_symmetry.space_group_name_H-M   'P 1'
#
loop_
_entity.id
_entity.type
_entity.pdbx_description
1 polymer ?
#
loop_
_entity_poly.entity_id
_entity_poly.type
_entity_poly.pdbx_seq_one_letter_code
_entity_poly.pdbx_strand_id
1 'polypeptide(L)'
;MNCPLCQKPITTIICPNCNASGDQAAWLRLHQLAFIRQEIAGWPRLGRSLQTTLSRHYEEAQHAIEISLGLRQAPPTIAEAKTLEQELAAVRLWLLCLTSWEKRGWLTAGFAGHERGRAERRNSALLARLHQATYWPAVTPRQRKQRDLDNFVQFLERIDQFLAAGQIEPDEGRQIDSWLKGEIAALKQELEPRPQLRSRLLRPAQPKAAPVPNPAPVPKPANTVPWTWDRLWETLLSERTLQAILFLGALLVVAAGISWVAWNWETFSPPLQVGILAAGTTAFFAAGWYVHNHLALRGSGVALFGVGALLVPLDIYALYLSGLFPAGSFPGLWWAGSATCLVLYFLVGQRLQAPFFGYLLAAAAGSLAVATLNLWPGQLMYWSPVTMAVALLLVLTGWHLGQAGSQHRTAFLSAPFYHSALGWAVAVLLVGTVFEGVYGGYRPDDLILLTLNFALGAMIFAGGRSRYRWLSLLGAALLTLPLAGLWLGLWLANQAPAAWPWLGPVWAGLTVAYLLTAWRWPSLSTAERRLFNSLAALLGPAALAWSLGNLLPATYTLLILATTGPLLARARARASWFWLLTLGLLLAGATYQGHRGVTAAALALPWALLASLLFATAVSIRQLRPTERITLAHGSFLAAFLAILPPVVLADHPLMIYTVANGCGLALWHILQPQVNRNSRTAGLAHWGLAGGILLELWLLATRSGTPQAQPLALAYAILAWSYLA
;
A
#
# COMPACT_ATOMS: atom_id res chain seq x y z
N MET A 1 -37.56 48.69 3.12
CA MET A 1 -36.57 47.68 2.70
C MET A 1 -35.36 48.41 2.12
N ASN A 2 -34.13 47.92 2.31
CA ASN A 2 -32.95 48.51 1.67
C ASN A 2 -32.70 47.86 0.31
N CYS A 3 -32.23 48.63 -0.66
CA CYS A 3 -31.78 48.11 -1.96
C CYS A 3 -30.54 47.23 -1.75
N PRO A 4 -30.44 45.99 -2.25
CA PRO A 4 -29.22 45.21 -2.06
C PRO A 4 -28.03 45.79 -2.85
N LEU A 5 -28.28 46.55 -3.92
CA LEU A 5 -27.23 47.14 -4.75
C LEU A 5 -26.58 48.36 -4.08
N CYS A 6 -27.38 49.29 -3.56
CA CYS A 6 -26.86 50.54 -2.99
C CYS A 6 -27.11 50.71 -1.49
N GLN A 7 -27.73 49.73 -0.83
CA GLN A 7 -28.08 49.68 0.60
C GLN A 7 -28.97 50.82 1.13
N LYS A 8 -29.48 51.70 0.27
CA LYS A 8 -30.39 52.78 0.65
C LYS A 8 -31.84 52.30 0.72
N PRO A 9 -32.69 52.91 1.57
CA PRO A 9 -34.11 52.55 1.67
C PRO A 9 -34.82 52.78 0.34
N ILE A 10 -35.66 51.83 -0.07
CA ILE A 10 -36.51 51.92 -1.26
C ILE A 10 -37.98 51.97 -0.82
N THR A 11 -38.74 52.88 -1.42
CA THR A 11 -40.20 53.04 -1.26
C THR A 11 -41.00 52.73 -2.54
N THR A 12 -40.31 52.56 -3.69
CA THR A 12 -40.88 52.40 -5.04
C THR A 12 -40.34 51.16 -5.76
N ILE A 13 -41.00 50.73 -6.84
CA ILE A 13 -40.61 49.55 -7.68
C ILE A 13 -39.22 49.74 -8.32
N ILE A 14 -38.84 50.99 -8.59
CA ILE A 14 -37.52 51.37 -9.10
C ILE A 14 -36.75 52.04 -7.97
N CYS A 15 -35.52 51.63 -7.72
CA CYS A 15 -34.69 52.25 -6.70
C CYS A 15 -34.27 53.66 -7.14
N PRO A 16 -34.66 54.74 -6.41
CA PRO A 16 -34.37 56.11 -6.84
C PRO A 16 -32.87 56.45 -6.82
N ASN A 17 -32.04 55.63 -6.16
CA ASN A 17 -30.61 55.89 -6.01
C ASN A 17 -29.72 55.19 -7.06
N CYS A 18 -30.16 54.06 -7.60
CA CYS A 18 -29.35 53.27 -8.55
C CYS A 18 -30.14 52.77 -9.77
N ASN A 19 -31.41 53.19 -9.91
CA ASN A 19 -32.31 52.84 -11.00
C ASN A 19 -32.56 51.34 -11.21
N ALA A 20 -32.18 50.49 -10.25
CA ALA A 20 -32.50 49.07 -10.30
C ALA A 20 -34.02 48.87 -10.27
N SER A 21 -34.54 48.12 -11.23
CA SER A 21 -35.94 47.70 -11.33
C SER A 21 -36.01 46.18 -11.27
N GLY A 22 -37.05 45.63 -10.65
CA GLY A 22 -37.26 44.19 -10.55
C GLY A 22 -38.63 43.88 -9.98
N ASP A 23 -39.07 42.62 -10.11
CA ASP A 23 -40.34 42.18 -9.56
C ASP A 23 -40.40 42.42 -8.04
N GLN A 24 -41.41 43.17 -7.59
CA GLN A 24 -41.61 43.52 -6.18
C GLN A 24 -41.76 42.27 -5.30
N ALA A 25 -42.34 41.19 -5.84
CA ALA A 25 -42.46 39.93 -5.11
C ALA A 25 -41.10 39.27 -4.88
N ALA A 26 -40.22 39.27 -5.90
CA ALA A 26 -38.85 38.80 -5.79
C ALA A 26 -38.03 39.62 -4.79
N TRP A 27 -38.20 40.95 -4.79
CA TRP A 27 -37.57 41.85 -3.82
C TRP A 27 -37.94 41.55 -2.37
N LEU A 28 -39.24 41.39 -2.10
CA LEU A 28 -39.75 41.06 -0.78
C LEU A 28 -39.25 39.69 -0.33
N ARG A 29 -39.29 38.71 -1.24
CA ARG A 29 -38.85 37.34 -0.95
C ARG A 29 -37.35 37.27 -0.65
N LEU A 30 -36.51 38.06 -1.33
CA LEU A 30 -35.08 38.17 -1.04
C LEU A 30 -34.83 38.67 0.39
N HIS A 31 -35.55 39.70 0.83
CA HIS A 31 -35.48 40.22 2.20
C HIS A 31 -35.94 39.18 3.23
N GLN A 32 -37.03 38.45 2.97
CA GLN A 32 -37.50 37.38 3.84
C GLN A 32 -36.45 36.26 4.00
N LEU A 33 -35.81 35.83 2.89
CA LEU A 33 -34.78 34.80 2.94
C LEU A 33 -33.54 35.25 3.70
N ALA A 34 -33.11 36.50 3.52
CA ALA A 34 -31.99 37.08 4.27
C ALA A 34 -32.28 37.10 5.78
N PHE A 35 -33.49 37.52 6.18
CA PHE A 35 -33.93 37.47 7.57
C PHE A 35 -33.95 36.05 8.14
N ILE A 36 -34.55 35.08 7.43
CA ILE A 36 -34.60 33.68 7.87
C ILE A 36 -33.19 33.11 8.07
N ARG A 37 -32.25 33.39 7.16
CA ARG A 37 -30.87 32.92 7.30
C ARG A 37 -30.18 33.51 8.53
N GLN A 38 -30.43 34.78 8.84
CA GLN A 38 -29.90 35.42 10.05
C GLN A 38 -30.48 34.79 11.32
N GLU A 39 -31.79 34.49 11.32
CA GLU A 39 -32.49 33.86 12.44
C GLU A 39 -32.03 32.41 12.70
N ILE A 40 -31.79 31.61 11.66
CA ILE A 40 -31.35 30.20 11.81
C ILE A 40 -30.06 30.08 12.64
N ALA A 41 -29.15 31.04 12.52
CA ALA A 41 -27.91 31.07 13.32
C ALA A 41 -28.18 31.26 14.82
N GLY A 42 -29.30 31.91 15.16
CA GLY A 42 -29.72 32.20 16.54
C GLY A 42 -30.64 31.15 17.16
N TRP A 43 -30.98 30.05 16.49
CA TRP A 43 -31.92 29.04 17.03
C TRP A 43 -31.20 27.94 17.82
N PRO A 44 -31.14 28.03 19.17
CA PRO A 44 -30.32 27.13 20.00
C PRO A 44 -30.84 25.69 20.05
N ARG A 45 -32.11 25.47 19.67
CA ARG A 45 -32.77 24.15 19.73
C ARG A 45 -32.55 23.30 18.47
N LEU A 46 -32.02 23.86 17.39
CA LEU A 46 -31.69 23.09 16.19
C LEU A 46 -30.31 22.42 16.35
N GLY A 47 -30.23 21.12 16.14
CA GLY A 47 -28.94 20.44 16.01
C GLY A 47 -28.12 20.99 14.84
N ARG A 48 -26.78 21.03 14.97
CA ARG A 48 -25.85 21.60 13.96
C ARG A 48 -26.06 21.04 12.55
N SER A 49 -26.39 19.76 12.41
CA SER A 49 -26.64 19.13 11.10
C SER A 49 -27.87 19.71 10.41
N LEU A 50 -28.95 19.93 11.16
CA LEU A 50 -30.19 20.49 10.67
C LEU A 50 -30.04 21.99 10.36
N GLN A 51 -29.35 22.75 11.22
CA GLN A 51 -28.98 24.15 10.94
C GLN A 51 -28.22 24.25 9.62
N THR A 52 -27.19 23.42 9.41
CA THR A 52 -26.39 23.43 8.17
C THR A 52 -27.24 23.11 6.94
N THR A 53 -28.18 22.17 7.07
CA THR A 53 -29.07 21.76 5.98
C THR A 53 -30.06 22.87 5.62
N LEU A 54 -30.69 23.50 6.62
CA LEU A 54 -31.62 24.61 6.42
C LEU A 54 -30.90 25.85 5.88
N SER A 55 -29.75 26.22 6.44
CA SER A 55 -28.95 27.34 5.94
C SER A 55 -28.60 27.16 4.47
N ARG A 56 -28.23 25.94 4.04
CA ARG A 56 -27.96 25.63 2.63
C ARG A 56 -29.21 25.77 1.77
N HIS A 57 -30.34 25.23 2.20
CA HIS A 57 -31.59 25.31 1.45
C HIS A 57 -32.04 26.77 1.22
N TYR A 58 -32.00 27.60 2.26
CA TYR A 58 -32.37 29.01 2.13
C TYR A 58 -31.34 29.83 1.37
N GLU A 59 -30.06 29.45 1.42
CA GLU A 59 -29.01 30.06 0.59
C GLU A 59 -29.20 29.74 -0.90
N GLU A 60 -29.55 28.50 -1.24
CA GLU A 60 -29.91 28.12 -2.61
C GLU A 60 -31.13 28.89 -3.12
N ALA A 61 -32.18 29.02 -2.30
CA ALA A 61 -33.36 29.81 -2.61
C ALA A 61 -33.03 31.30 -2.79
N GLN A 62 -32.16 31.85 -1.94
CA GLN A 62 -31.71 33.25 -2.05
C GLN A 62 -30.97 33.47 -3.36
N HIS A 63 -30.01 32.59 -3.69
CA HIS A 63 -29.26 32.67 -4.93
C HIS A 63 -30.15 32.61 -6.17
N ALA A 64 -31.18 31.75 -6.17
CA ALA A 64 -32.14 31.67 -7.29
C ALA A 64 -32.85 33.02 -7.54
N ILE A 65 -33.23 33.72 -6.46
CA ILE A 65 -33.87 35.03 -6.56
C ILE A 65 -32.88 36.11 -7.00
N GLU A 66 -31.67 36.11 -6.44
CA GLU A 66 -30.60 37.02 -6.87
C GLU A 66 -30.29 36.88 -8.37
N ILE A 67 -30.32 35.65 -8.90
CA ILE A 67 -30.15 35.38 -10.33
C ILE A 67 -31.33 35.95 -11.13
N SER A 68 -32.57 35.74 -10.68
CA SER A 68 -33.76 36.27 -11.35
C SER A 68 -33.81 37.80 -11.38
N LEU A 69 -33.22 38.46 -10.37
CA LEU A 69 -33.10 39.91 -10.26
C LEU A 69 -31.85 40.48 -10.96
N GLY A 70 -31.01 39.63 -11.56
CA GLY A 70 -29.75 40.05 -12.19
C GLY A 70 -28.67 40.54 -11.22
N LEU A 71 -28.84 40.30 -9.91
CA LEU A 71 -27.89 40.66 -8.85
C LEU A 71 -26.69 39.70 -8.80
N ARG A 72 -26.89 38.49 -9.30
CA ARG A 72 -25.87 37.44 -9.36
C ARG A 72 -25.91 36.75 -10.71
N GLN A 73 -24.74 36.43 -11.25
CA GLN A 73 -24.66 35.60 -12.44
C GLN A 73 -25.19 34.19 -12.15
N ALA A 74 -25.96 33.64 -13.09
CA ALA A 74 -26.40 32.24 -13.01
C ALA A 74 -25.19 31.31 -12.86
N PRO A 75 -25.31 30.18 -12.11
CA PRO A 75 -24.25 29.20 -12.05
C PRO A 75 -23.89 28.72 -13.47
N PRO A 76 -22.60 28.48 -13.74
CA PRO A 76 -22.16 28.14 -15.09
C PRO A 76 -22.84 26.87 -15.58
N THR A 77 -23.27 26.90 -16.84
CA THR A 77 -23.83 25.70 -17.50
C THR A 77 -22.77 24.59 -17.58
N ILE A 78 -23.15 23.33 -17.83
CA ILE A 78 -22.17 22.23 -17.96
C ILE A 78 -21.14 22.53 -19.07
N ALA A 79 -21.60 23.13 -20.17
CA ALA A 79 -20.72 23.55 -21.26
C ALA A 79 -19.76 24.66 -20.79
N GLU A 80 -20.29 25.69 -20.13
CA GLU A 80 -19.49 26.80 -19.58
C GLU A 80 -18.47 26.31 -18.54
N ALA A 81 -18.87 25.42 -17.63
CA ALA A 81 -18.00 24.82 -16.62
C ALA A 81 -16.85 24.03 -17.26
N LYS A 82 -17.10 23.34 -18.38
CA LYS A 82 -16.06 22.62 -19.13
C LYS A 82 -15.07 23.57 -19.78
N THR A 83 -15.52 24.69 -20.37
CA THR A 83 -14.64 25.74 -20.90
C THR A 83 -13.85 26.43 -19.80
N LEU A 84 -14.49 26.76 -18.67
CA LEU A 84 -13.81 27.36 -17.51
C LEU A 84 -12.74 26.41 -16.93
N GLU A 85 -13.00 25.10 -16.92
CA GLU A 85 -12.02 24.10 -16.48
C GLU A 85 -10.82 24.02 -17.43
N GLN A 86 -11.08 24.07 -18.75
CA GLN A 86 -10.02 24.11 -19.76
C GLN A 86 -9.16 25.38 -19.62
N GLU A 87 -9.79 26.55 -19.48
CA GLU A 87 -9.09 27.80 -19.22
C GLU A 87 -8.30 27.76 -17.91
N LEU A 88 -8.88 27.20 -16.85
CA LEU A 88 -8.22 27.09 -15.55
C LEU A 88 -6.97 26.19 -15.63
N ALA A 89 -7.07 25.07 -16.37
CA ALA A 89 -5.92 24.19 -16.62
C ALA A 89 -4.82 24.92 -17.39
N ALA A 90 -5.19 25.68 -18.44
CA ALA A 90 -4.25 26.49 -19.22
C ALA A 90 -3.55 27.54 -18.35
N VAL A 91 -4.30 28.33 -17.56
CA VAL A 91 -3.72 29.37 -16.69
C VAL A 91 -2.79 28.76 -15.63
N ARG A 92 -3.13 27.60 -15.05
CA ARG A 92 -2.27 26.91 -14.08
C ARG A 92 -0.99 26.37 -14.72
N LEU A 93 -1.08 25.80 -15.91
CA LEU A 93 0.09 25.36 -16.66
C LEU A 93 0.99 26.55 -17.00
N TRP A 94 0.40 27.68 -17.41
CA TRP A 94 1.12 28.92 -17.67
C TRP A 94 1.87 29.45 -16.44
N LEU A 95 1.22 29.45 -15.27
CA LEU A 95 1.87 29.83 -14.00
C LEU A 95 3.07 28.92 -13.67
N LEU A 96 2.94 27.61 -13.88
CA LEU A 96 4.05 26.67 -13.71
C LEU A 96 5.22 26.96 -14.66
N CYS A 97 4.93 27.25 -15.93
CA CYS A 97 5.92 27.65 -16.93
C CYS A 97 6.63 28.94 -16.52
N LEU A 98 5.89 30.01 -16.18
CA LEU A 98 6.46 31.28 -15.75
C LEU A 98 7.38 31.13 -14.53
N THR A 99 6.98 30.33 -13.53
CA THR A 99 7.84 30.06 -12.36
C THR A 99 9.09 29.26 -12.72
N SER A 100 8.99 28.31 -13.65
CA SER A 100 10.15 27.55 -14.12
C SER A 100 11.13 28.42 -14.91
N TRP A 101 10.63 29.29 -15.80
CA TRP A 101 11.44 30.16 -16.64
C TRP A 101 12.11 31.26 -15.84
N GLU A 102 11.41 31.88 -14.88
CA GLU A 102 12.02 32.85 -13.96
C GLU A 102 13.17 32.22 -13.15
N LYS A 103 12.97 31.00 -12.61
CA LYS A 103 14.03 30.28 -11.86
C LYS A 103 15.27 29.95 -12.70
N ARG A 104 15.10 29.81 -14.02
CA ARG A 104 16.19 29.56 -14.96
C ARG A 104 16.83 30.84 -15.48
N GLY A 105 16.30 32.02 -15.10
CA GLY A 105 16.77 33.31 -15.59
C GLY A 105 16.44 33.57 -17.05
N TRP A 106 15.35 32.98 -17.56
CA TRP A 106 14.91 33.14 -18.97
C TRP A 106 13.93 34.28 -19.17
N LEU A 107 13.54 34.99 -18.12
CA LEU A 107 12.62 36.11 -18.20
C LEU A 107 13.13 37.22 -17.30
N THR A 108 13.03 38.46 -17.78
CA THR A 108 13.25 39.64 -16.94
C THR A 108 12.24 39.65 -15.77
N ALA A 109 12.73 39.99 -14.57
CA ALA A 109 11.91 39.95 -13.35
C ALA A 109 10.63 40.82 -13.45
N GLY A 110 10.71 41.95 -14.18
CA GLY A 110 9.56 42.83 -14.41
C GLY A 110 8.46 42.18 -15.25
N PHE A 111 8.82 41.55 -16.37
CA PHE A 111 7.87 40.84 -17.23
C PHE A 111 7.26 39.63 -16.53
N ALA A 112 8.10 38.80 -15.90
CA ALA A 112 7.66 37.60 -15.19
C ALA A 112 6.69 37.94 -14.05
N GLY A 113 6.98 38.99 -13.27
CA GLY A 113 6.10 39.47 -12.20
C GLY A 113 4.76 39.99 -12.72
N HIS A 114 4.76 40.78 -13.79
CA HIS A 114 3.53 41.31 -14.39
C HIS A 114 2.62 40.19 -14.92
N GLU A 115 3.15 39.28 -15.73
CA GLU A 115 2.36 38.18 -16.30
C GLU A 115 1.91 37.17 -15.25
N ARG A 116 2.72 36.90 -14.22
CA ARG A 116 2.30 36.10 -13.06
C ARG A 116 1.12 36.73 -12.35
N GLY A 117 1.19 38.02 -12.02
CA GLY A 117 0.10 38.73 -11.35
C GLY A 117 -1.19 38.74 -12.17
N ARG A 118 -1.10 38.88 -13.50
CA ARG A 118 -2.24 38.74 -14.42
C ARG A 118 -2.83 37.32 -14.40
N ALA A 119 -1.98 36.30 -14.49
CA ALA A 119 -2.40 34.91 -14.50
C ALA A 119 -3.00 34.45 -13.15
N GLU A 120 -2.43 34.89 -12.02
CA GLU A 120 -2.97 34.61 -10.68
C GLU A 120 -4.37 35.22 -10.49
N ARG A 121 -4.57 36.48 -10.91
CA ARG A 121 -5.90 37.12 -10.88
C ARG A 121 -6.91 36.34 -11.73
N ARG A 122 -6.51 35.91 -12.94
CA ARG A 122 -7.37 35.10 -13.82
C ARG A 122 -7.67 33.73 -13.20
N ASN A 123 -6.68 33.05 -12.61
CA ASN A 123 -6.85 31.77 -11.93
C ASN A 123 -7.85 31.88 -10.77
N SER A 124 -7.73 32.92 -9.93
CA SER A 124 -8.66 33.17 -8.82
C SER A 124 -10.07 33.47 -9.32
N ALA A 125 -10.22 34.27 -10.39
CA ALA A 125 -11.53 34.56 -10.99
C ALA A 125 -12.18 33.30 -11.59
N LEU A 126 -11.42 32.48 -12.32
CA LEU A 126 -11.88 31.21 -12.87
C LEU A 126 -12.29 30.23 -11.78
N LEU A 127 -11.48 30.09 -10.72
CA LEU A 127 -11.82 29.24 -9.57
C LEU A 127 -13.11 29.71 -8.89
N ALA A 128 -13.25 31.01 -8.63
CA ALA A 128 -14.46 31.57 -8.03
C ALA A 128 -15.71 31.27 -8.89
N ARG A 129 -15.59 31.38 -10.22
CA ARG A 129 -16.68 31.04 -11.15
C ARG A 129 -16.98 29.54 -11.16
N LEU A 130 -15.95 28.69 -11.15
CA LEU A 130 -16.10 27.23 -11.19
C LEU A 130 -16.64 26.66 -9.87
N HIS A 131 -16.38 27.32 -8.73
CA HIS A 131 -16.99 26.98 -7.44
C HIS A 131 -18.50 27.21 -7.41
N GLN A 132 -19.04 28.05 -8.31
CA GLN A 132 -20.48 28.22 -8.49
C GLN A 132 -21.10 27.10 -9.34
N ALA A 133 -20.29 26.24 -9.99
CA ALA A 133 -20.80 25.14 -10.80
C ALA A 133 -21.38 24.03 -9.91
N THR A 134 -22.58 23.57 -10.24
CA THR A 134 -23.21 22.40 -9.61
C THR A 134 -22.53 21.08 -10.01
N TYR A 135 -21.71 21.08 -11.06
CA TYR A 135 -21.07 19.90 -11.60
C TYR A 135 -19.59 20.14 -11.92
N TRP A 136 -18.73 19.22 -11.47
CA TRP A 136 -17.32 19.14 -11.86
C TRP A 136 -17.12 18.06 -12.93
N PRO A 137 -16.66 18.43 -14.14
CA PRO A 137 -16.37 17.44 -15.18
C PRO A 137 -15.23 16.51 -14.76
N ALA A 138 -15.45 15.20 -14.91
CA ALA A 138 -14.40 14.21 -14.70
C ALA A 138 -13.51 14.14 -15.95
N VAL A 139 -12.24 14.54 -15.82
CA VAL A 139 -11.26 14.49 -16.91
C VAL A 139 -10.44 13.21 -16.81
N THR A 140 -10.42 12.42 -17.87
CA THR A 140 -9.58 11.22 -17.92
C THR A 140 -8.09 11.58 -18.01
N PRO A 141 -7.16 10.74 -17.54
CA PRO A 141 -5.72 11.03 -17.63
C PRO A 141 -5.24 11.33 -19.06
N ARG A 142 -5.80 10.65 -20.06
CA ARG A 142 -5.47 10.90 -21.48
C ARG A 142 -5.98 12.27 -21.96
N GLN A 143 -7.21 12.65 -21.59
CA GLN A 143 -7.75 13.97 -21.92
C GLN A 143 -6.95 15.09 -21.25
N ARG A 144 -6.44 14.87 -20.04
CA ARG A 144 -5.56 15.84 -19.38
C ARG A 144 -4.29 16.07 -20.19
N LYS A 145 -3.60 14.99 -20.59
CA LYS A 145 -2.40 15.09 -21.44
C LYS A 145 -2.67 15.76 -22.79
N GLN A 146 -3.81 15.47 -23.41
CA GLN A 146 -4.22 16.14 -24.66
C GLN A 146 -4.40 17.65 -24.45
N ARG A 147 -5.08 18.06 -23.37
CA ARG A 147 -5.23 19.48 -23.03
C ARG A 147 -3.89 20.15 -22.76
N ASP A 148 -2.98 19.48 -22.05
CA ASP A 148 -1.64 20.01 -21.79
C ASP A 148 -0.87 20.22 -23.11
N LEU A 149 -0.97 19.28 -24.06
CA LEU A 149 -0.41 19.42 -25.40
C LEU A 149 -0.98 20.63 -26.14
N ASP A 150 -2.31 20.78 -26.16
CA ASP A 150 -2.98 21.88 -26.85
C ASP A 150 -2.58 23.24 -26.22
N ASN A 151 -2.46 23.29 -24.89
CA ASN A 151 -2.03 24.48 -24.16
C ASN A 151 -0.57 24.85 -24.47
N PHE A 152 0.35 23.87 -24.54
CA PHE A 152 1.74 24.13 -24.89
C PHE A 152 1.89 24.68 -26.32
N VAL A 153 1.07 24.22 -27.26
CA VAL A 153 1.03 24.77 -28.63
C VAL A 153 0.59 26.23 -28.60
N GLN A 154 -0.47 26.57 -27.86
CA GLN A 154 -0.90 27.96 -27.70
C GLN A 154 0.16 28.84 -27.01
N PHE A 155 0.95 28.27 -26.10
CA PHE A 155 2.03 29.00 -25.45
C PHE A 155 3.16 29.34 -26.41
N LEU A 156 3.50 28.46 -27.36
CA LEU A 156 4.48 28.77 -28.41
C LEU A 156 4.04 30.00 -29.21
N GLU A 157 2.79 30.02 -29.69
CA GLU A 157 2.25 31.17 -30.44
C GLU A 157 2.29 32.46 -29.61
N ARG A 158 2.04 32.36 -28.30
CA ARG A 158 2.09 33.50 -27.39
C ARG A 158 3.51 34.00 -27.14
N ILE A 159 4.50 33.11 -27.10
CA ILE A 159 5.92 33.48 -27.00
C ILE A 159 6.37 34.22 -28.26
N ASP A 160 5.94 33.77 -29.45
CA ASP A 160 6.23 34.47 -30.70
C ASP A 160 5.65 35.89 -30.70
N GLN A 161 4.44 36.08 -30.17
CA GLN A 161 3.84 37.41 -29.99
C GLN A 161 4.65 38.29 -29.03
N PHE A 162 5.14 37.74 -27.92
CA PHE A 162 5.96 38.48 -26.96
C PHE A 162 7.32 38.86 -27.54
N LEU A 163 7.92 37.98 -28.35
CA LEU A 163 9.15 38.27 -29.09
C LEU A 163 8.93 39.39 -30.13
N ALA A 164 7.85 39.30 -30.90
CA ALA A 164 7.50 40.34 -31.88
C ALA A 164 7.22 41.70 -31.22
N ALA A 165 6.67 41.70 -30.00
CA ALA A 165 6.42 42.89 -29.21
C ALA A 165 7.66 43.42 -28.45
N GLY A 166 8.81 42.75 -28.55
CA GLY A 166 10.04 43.12 -27.84
C GLY A 166 9.95 43.00 -26.31
N GLN A 167 9.04 42.16 -25.79
CA GLN A 167 8.81 41.97 -24.36
C GLN A 167 9.73 40.93 -23.73
N ILE A 168 10.31 40.04 -24.56
CA ILE A 168 11.26 38.99 -24.18
C ILE A 168 12.48 39.16 -25.10
N GLU A 169 13.70 38.98 -24.56
CA GLU A 169 14.89 39.05 -25.39
C GLU A 169 14.94 37.90 -26.41
N PRO A 170 15.52 38.10 -27.62
CA PRO A 170 15.56 37.06 -28.64
C PRO A 170 16.21 35.74 -28.19
N ASP A 171 17.25 35.83 -27.35
CA ASP A 171 17.94 34.66 -26.80
C ASP A 171 17.10 33.90 -25.79
N GLU A 172 16.43 34.62 -24.89
CA GLU A 172 15.47 34.07 -23.93
C GLU A 172 14.31 33.35 -24.64
N GLY A 173 13.75 34.00 -25.68
CA GLY A 173 12.69 33.43 -26.50
C GLY A 173 13.09 32.13 -27.18
N ARG A 174 14.31 32.05 -27.74
CA ARG A 174 14.84 30.82 -28.34
C ARG A 174 14.97 29.67 -27.34
N GLN A 175 15.38 29.96 -26.10
CA GLN A 175 15.49 28.94 -25.04
C GLN A 175 14.12 28.42 -24.60
N ILE A 176 13.14 29.33 -24.45
CA ILE A 176 11.76 28.98 -24.10
C ILE A 176 11.10 28.16 -25.23
N ASP A 177 11.25 28.58 -26.49
CA ASP A 177 10.73 27.89 -27.67
C ASP A 177 11.28 26.45 -27.78
N SER A 178 12.60 26.29 -27.64
CA SER A 178 13.26 24.98 -27.66
C SER A 178 12.73 24.06 -26.54
N TRP A 179 12.57 24.59 -25.33
CA TRP A 179 12.01 23.83 -24.21
C TRP A 179 10.56 23.41 -24.44
N LEU A 180 9.71 24.33 -24.90
CA LEU A 180 8.30 24.05 -25.23
C LEU A 180 8.16 23.00 -26.34
N LYS A 181 8.99 23.08 -27.39
CA LYS A 181 9.04 22.06 -28.45
C LYS A 181 9.42 20.68 -27.91
N GLY A 182 10.33 20.61 -26.95
CA GLY A 182 10.70 19.38 -26.25
C GLY A 182 9.53 18.75 -25.48
N GLU A 183 8.79 19.54 -24.69
CA GLU A 183 7.62 19.08 -23.94
C GLU A 183 6.47 18.63 -24.87
N ILE A 184 6.24 19.38 -25.97
CA ILE A 184 5.27 19.01 -27.01
C ILE A 184 5.65 17.67 -27.64
N ALA A 185 6.92 17.45 -27.96
CA ALA A 185 7.39 16.18 -28.54
C ALA A 185 7.20 15.02 -27.56
N ALA A 186 7.53 15.22 -26.28
CA ALA A 186 7.34 14.21 -25.23
C ALA A 186 5.86 13.84 -25.05
N LEU A 187 4.97 14.84 -24.97
CA LEU A 187 3.53 14.60 -24.87
C LEU A 187 2.94 13.93 -26.11
N LYS A 188 3.37 14.32 -27.31
CA LYS A 188 2.97 13.64 -28.56
C LYS A 188 3.38 12.17 -28.52
N GLN A 189 4.60 11.85 -28.10
CA GLN A 189 5.08 10.47 -27.99
C GLN A 189 4.27 9.64 -26.97
N GLU A 190 3.83 10.24 -25.85
CA GLU A 190 3.00 9.57 -24.86
C GLU A 190 1.53 9.41 -25.29
N LEU A 191 1.01 10.36 -26.08
CA LEU A 191 -0.36 10.36 -26.60
C LEU A 191 -0.51 9.51 -27.86
N GLU A 192 0.58 9.36 -28.61
CA GLU A 192 0.66 8.40 -29.70
C GLU A 192 0.29 7.03 -29.14
N PRO A 193 -0.73 6.37 -29.72
CA PRO A 193 -1.04 5.01 -29.33
C PRO A 193 0.22 4.20 -29.60
N ARG A 194 0.93 3.81 -28.52
CA ARG A 194 2.09 2.92 -28.62
C ARG A 194 1.75 1.87 -29.68
N PRO A 195 2.56 1.69 -30.73
CA PRO A 195 2.27 0.76 -31.81
C PRO A 195 2.28 -0.67 -31.25
N GLN A 196 1.21 -1.03 -30.55
CA GLN A 196 0.92 -2.37 -30.11
C GLN A 196 0.39 -3.08 -31.35
N LEU A 197 1.29 -3.82 -31.99
CA LEU A 197 0.93 -4.98 -32.83
C LEU A 197 0.00 -4.73 -34.03
N ARG A 198 0.04 -3.55 -34.68
CA ARG A 198 -0.65 -3.39 -35.97
C ARG A 198 -0.08 -4.29 -37.08
N SER A 199 1.15 -4.80 -36.94
CA SER A 199 1.76 -5.75 -37.87
C SER A 199 1.20 -7.19 -37.80
N ARG A 200 0.29 -7.52 -36.85
CA ARG A 200 -0.37 -8.84 -36.82
C ARG A 200 -1.81 -8.86 -37.35
N LEU A 201 -2.34 -7.73 -37.82
CA LEU A 201 -3.71 -7.61 -38.33
C LEU A 201 -3.75 -7.11 -39.79
N LEU A 202 -2.81 -7.51 -40.64
CA LEU A 202 -3.05 -7.60 -42.08
C LEU A 202 -4.03 -8.75 -42.34
N ARG A 203 -5.28 -8.55 -41.91
CA ARG A 203 -6.45 -9.30 -42.36
C ARG A 203 -7.02 -8.51 -43.54
N PRO A 204 -7.32 -9.13 -44.69
CA PRO A 204 -7.85 -8.44 -45.87
C PRO A 204 -9.11 -7.65 -45.50
N ALA A 205 -9.18 -6.40 -45.96
CA ALA A 205 -10.24 -5.47 -45.64
C ALA A 205 -11.61 -5.96 -46.15
N GLN A 206 -12.55 -6.17 -45.23
CA GLN A 206 -13.98 -6.20 -45.58
C GLN A 206 -14.48 -4.78 -45.86
N PRO A 207 -15.46 -4.61 -46.78
CA PRO A 207 -15.95 -3.31 -47.20
C PRO A 207 -16.53 -2.51 -46.03
N LYS A 208 -16.07 -1.26 -45.92
CA LYS A 208 -16.44 -0.31 -44.86
C LYS A 208 -17.91 0.08 -44.98
N ALA A 209 -18.77 -0.51 -44.15
CA ALA A 209 -20.13 -0.02 -43.94
C ALA A 209 -20.09 1.40 -43.35
N ALA A 210 -21.05 2.23 -43.76
CA ALA A 210 -21.17 3.65 -43.40
C ALA A 210 -21.15 3.85 -41.86
N PRO A 211 -20.61 4.99 -41.38
CA PRO A 211 -20.48 5.26 -39.96
C PRO A 211 -21.86 5.37 -39.30
N VAL A 212 -22.17 4.43 -38.41
CA VAL A 212 -23.33 4.52 -37.52
C VAL A 212 -23.12 5.72 -36.57
N PRO A 213 -24.10 6.61 -36.39
CA PRO A 213 -24.01 7.75 -35.48
C PRO A 213 -23.67 7.29 -34.07
N ASN A 214 -22.71 7.97 -33.44
CA ASN A 214 -22.32 7.70 -32.06
C ASN A 214 -23.55 7.81 -31.15
N PRO A 215 -23.90 6.77 -30.36
CA PRO A 215 -25.01 6.85 -29.43
C PRO A 215 -24.73 7.93 -28.38
N ALA A 216 -25.79 8.68 -28.04
CA ALA A 216 -25.75 9.76 -27.07
C ALA A 216 -25.19 9.27 -25.71
N PRO A 217 -24.42 10.12 -24.99
CA PRO A 217 -23.83 9.73 -23.73
C PRO A 217 -24.92 9.40 -22.69
N VAL A 218 -24.84 8.19 -22.13
CA VAL A 218 -25.73 7.71 -21.08
C VAL A 218 -25.66 8.66 -19.88
N PRO A 219 -26.77 9.28 -19.45
CA PRO A 219 -26.79 10.17 -18.29
C PRO A 219 -26.36 9.41 -17.04
N LYS A 220 -25.46 10.01 -16.25
CA LYS A 220 -25.07 9.49 -14.92
C LYS A 220 -26.31 9.44 -14.02
N PRO A 221 -26.49 8.37 -13.23
CA PRO A 221 -27.67 8.24 -12.37
C PRO A 221 -27.73 9.41 -11.39
N ALA A 222 -28.80 10.19 -11.51
CA ALA A 222 -29.15 11.23 -10.57
C ALA A 222 -29.47 10.64 -9.19
N ASN A 223 -29.30 11.48 -8.17
CA ASN A 223 -29.54 11.24 -6.75
C ASN A 223 -30.71 10.29 -6.45
N THR A 224 -30.55 9.53 -5.36
CA THR A 224 -31.50 8.59 -4.74
C THR A 224 -32.96 8.93 -4.98
N VAL A 225 -33.48 8.41 -6.10
CA VAL A 225 -34.91 8.38 -6.42
C VAL A 225 -35.60 7.47 -5.38
N PRO A 226 -36.76 7.86 -4.82
CA PRO A 226 -37.48 7.07 -3.83
C PRO A 226 -37.74 5.64 -4.33
N TRP A 227 -37.71 4.69 -3.40
CA TRP A 227 -37.92 3.27 -3.66
C TRP A 227 -39.35 3.03 -4.18
N THR A 228 -39.47 2.57 -5.43
CA THR A 228 -40.75 2.20 -6.07
C THR A 228 -40.73 0.72 -6.48
N TRP A 229 -41.90 0.09 -6.50
CA TRP A 229 -42.06 -1.33 -6.88
C TRP A 229 -41.56 -1.65 -8.29
N ASP A 230 -41.69 -0.71 -9.23
CA ASP A 230 -41.16 -0.88 -10.60
C ASP A 230 -39.64 -0.99 -10.60
N ARG A 231 -38.96 -0.29 -9.70
CA ARG A 231 -37.52 -0.37 -9.53
C ARG A 231 -37.09 -1.68 -8.87
N LEU A 232 -37.92 -2.24 -7.98
CA LEU A 232 -37.69 -3.59 -7.46
C LEU A 232 -37.74 -4.61 -8.61
N TRP A 233 -38.72 -4.49 -9.52
CA TRP A 233 -38.81 -5.36 -10.68
C TRP A 233 -37.67 -5.13 -11.69
N GLU A 234 -37.29 -3.89 -12.00
CA GLU A 234 -36.10 -3.59 -12.82
C GLU A 234 -34.81 -4.07 -12.15
N THR A 235 -34.70 -3.96 -10.83
CA THR A 235 -33.54 -4.47 -10.08
C THR A 235 -33.59 -5.97 -9.90
N LEU A 236 -34.74 -6.65 -9.99
CA LEU A 236 -34.86 -8.13 -10.02
C LEU A 236 -34.61 -8.69 -11.43
N LEU A 237 -35.00 -7.95 -12.46
CA LEU A 237 -34.77 -8.27 -13.87
C LEU A 237 -33.42 -7.76 -14.38
N SER A 238 -32.66 -7.05 -13.56
CA SER A 238 -31.30 -6.63 -13.92
C SER A 238 -30.46 -7.88 -14.22
N GLU A 239 -29.59 -7.80 -15.21
CA GLU A 239 -28.74 -8.93 -15.62
C GLU A 239 -27.96 -9.55 -14.44
N ARG A 240 -27.62 -8.72 -13.44
CA ARG A 240 -26.90 -9.14 -12.23
C ARG A 240 -27.75 -9.96 -11.27
N THR A 241 -29.02 -9.60 -11.10
CA THR A 241 -29.99 -10.32 -10.27
C THR A 241 -30.53 -11.53 -10.99
N LEU A 242 -30.74 -11.47 -12.30
CA LEU A 242 -31.08 -12.65 -13.09
C LEU A 242 -29.96 -13.70 -12.98
N GLN A 243 -28.70 -13.29 -13.07
CA GLN A 243 -27.57 -14.17 -12.76
C GLN A 243 -27.62 -14.69 -11.32
N ALA A 244 -27.90 -13.84 -10.33
CA ALA A 244 -27.98 -14.26 -8.93
C ALA A 244 -29.12 -15.28 -8.68
N ILE A 245 -30.30 -15.06 -9.26
CA ILE A 245 -31.46 -15.97 -9.17
C ILE A 245 -31.14 -17.29 -9.85
N LEU A 246 -30.49 -17.25 -11.01
CA LEU A 246 -30.05 -18.44 -11.73
C LEU A 246 -29.03 -19.25 -10.91
N PHE A 247 -28.04 -18.58 -10.30
CA PHE A 247 -27.08 -19.21 -9.38
C PHE A 247 -27.75 -19.74 -8.11
N LEU A 248 -28.75 -19.03 -7.58
CA LEU A 248 -29.54 -19.49 -6.44
C LEU A 248 -30.36 -20.72 -6.81
N GLY A 249 -31.00 -20.75 -7.98
CA GLY A 249 -31.72 -21.92 -8.49
C GLY A 249 -30.77 -23.12 -8.66
N ALA A 250 -29.60 -22.91 -9.26
CA ALA A 250 -28.55 -23.91 -9.34
C ALA A 250 -28.13 -24.45 -7.97
N LEU A 251 -27.93 -23.56 -6.98
CA LEU A 251 -27.60 -23.92 -5.61
C LEU A 251 -28.72 -24.75 -4.96
N LEU A 252 -29.99 -24.36 -5.14
CA LEU A 252 -31.14 -25.08 -4.61
C LEU A 252 -31.28 -26.47 -5.22
N VAL A 253 -31.01 -26.64 -6.52
CA VAL A 253 -30.99 -27.95 -7.17
C VAL A 253 -29.90 -28.84 -6.57
N VAL A 254 -28.70 -28.32 -6.36
CA VAL A 254 -27.61 -29.08 -5.71
C VAL A 254 -27.98 -29.42 -4.26
N ALA A 255 -28.53 -28.48 -3.50
CA ALA A 255 -28.97 -28.72 -2.12
C ALA A 255 -30.10 -29.75 -2.05
N ALA A 256 -31.04 -29.73 -2.98
CA ALA A 256 -32.08 -30.74 -3.12
C ALA A 256 -31.48 -32.12 -3.46
N GLY A 257 -30.50 -32.18 -4.36
CA GLY A 257 -29.76 -33.40 -4.67
C GLY A 257 -29.05 -33.98 -3.44
N ILE A 258 -28.32 -33.15 -2.70
CA ILE A 258 -27.66 -33.55 -1.43
C ILE A 258 -28.69 -34.06 -0.43
N SER A 259 -29.81 -33.34 -0.25
CA SER A 259 -30.86 -33.74 0.69
C SER A 259 -31.48 -35.08 0.27
N TRP A 260 -31.77 -35.26 -1.01
CA TRP A 260 -32.33 -36.51 -1.50
C TRP A 260 -31.36 -37.68 -1.31
N VAL A 261 -30.07 -37.50 -1.61
CA VAL A 261 -29.01 -38.51 -1.35
C VAL A 261 -28.82 -38.76 0.15
N ALA A 262 -28.94 -37.77 1.01
CA ALA A 262 -28.78 -37.97 2.46
C ALA A 262 -29.94 -38.78 3.07
N TRP A 263 -31.17 -38.60 2.58
CA TRP A 263 -32.37 -39.13 3.26
C TRP A 263 -33.06 -40.30 2.55
N ASN A 264 -32.93 -40.45 1.23
CA ASN A 264 -33.70 -41.43 0.46
C ASN A 264 -32.85 -42.51 -0.22
N TRP A 265 -31.53 -42.46 -0.07
CA TRP A 265 -30.60 -43.26 -0.86
C TRP A 265 -30.78 -44.77 -0.69
N GLU A 266 -30.98 -45.23 0.54
CA GLU A 266 -31.17 -46.65 0.88
C GLU A 266 -32.43 -47.27 0.24
N THR A 267 -33.37 -46.46 -0.24
CA THR A 267 -34.62 -46.95 -0.86
C THR A 267 -34.41 -47.57 -2.24
N PHE A 268 -33.31 -47.24 -2.92
CA PHE A 268 -33.05 -47.67 -4.30
C PHE A 268 -31.92 -48.69 -4.37
N SER A 269 -31.99 -49.64 -5.31
CA SER A 269 -30.89 -50.57 -5.57
C SER A 269 -29.63 -49.83 -6.06
N PRO A 270 -28.41 -50.30 -5.75
CA PRO A 270 -27.16 -49.62 -6.15
C PRO A 270 -27.02 -49.30 -7.65
N PRO A 271 -27.41 -50.18 -8.61
CA PRO A 271 -27.35 -49.82 -10.04
C PRO A 271 -28.29 -48.68 -10.42
N LEU A 272 -29.49 -48.66 -9.82
CA LEU A 272 -30.50 -47.62 -10.05
C LEU A 272 -30.06 -46.29 -9.46
N GLN A 273 -29.48 -46.31 -8.27
CA GLN A 273 -28.82 -45.17 -7.63
C GLN A 273 -27.81 -44.51 -8.59
N VAL A 274 -26.85 -45.30 -9.11
CA VAL A 274 -25.84 -44.81 -10.06
C VAL A 274 -26.47 -44.32 -11.36
N GLY A 275 -27.46 -45.04 -11.88
CA GLY A 275 -28.17 -44.66 -13.10
C GLY A 275 -28.86 -43.31 -12.99
N ILE A 276 -29.57 -43.05 -11.87
CA ILE A 276 -30.26 -41.77 -11.64
C ILE A 276 -29.27 -40.61 -11.57
N LEU A 277 -28.16 -40.77 -10.85
CA LEU A 277 -27.13 -39.74 -10.73
C LEU A 277 -26.45 -39.44 -12.07
N ALA A 278 -25.99 -40.48 -12.76
CA ALA A 278 -25.35 -40.35 -14.06
C ALA A 278 -26.29 -39.71 -15.09
N ALA A 279 -27.58 -40.07 -15.08
CA ALA A 279 -28.59 -39.48 -15.94
C ALA A 279 -28.81 -37.99 -15.61
N GLY A 280 -28.93 -37.64 -14.33
CA GLY A 280 -29.10 -36.25 -13.88
C GLY A 280 -27.94 -35.36 -14.31
N THR A 281 -26.71 -35.78 -14.00
CA THR A 281 -25.49 -35.04 -14.35
C THR A 281 -25.33 -34.92 -15.87
N THR A 282 -25.54 -36.01 -16.61
CA THR A 282 -25.49 -36.00 -18.09
C THR A 282 -26.56 -35.08 -18.68
N ALA A 283 -27.77 -35.08 -18.13
CA ALA A 283 -28.85 -34.20 -18.58
C ALA A 283 -28.49 -32.73 -18.41
N PHE A 284 -27.87 -32.33 -17.29
CA PHE A 284 -27.41 -30.94 -17.10
C PHE A 284 -26.28 -30.55 -18.06
N PHE A 285 -25.31 -31.44 -18.30
CA PHE A 285 -24.27 -31.20 -19.31
C PHE A 285 -24.84 -31.09 -20.72
N ALA A 286 -25.76 -31.98 -21.10
CA ALA A 286 -26.42 -31.98 -22.40
C ALA A 286 -27.30 -30.74 -22.60
N ALA A 287 -28.09 -30.38 -21.58
CA ALA A 287 -28.91 -29.17 -21.60
C ALA A 287 -28.04 -27.92 -21.66
N GLY A 288 -26.97 -27.84 -20.88
CA GLY A 288 -26.01 -26.73 -20.92
C GLY A 288 -25.36 -26.60 -22.30
N TRP A 289 -24.95 -27.72 -22.91
CA TRP A 289 -24.40 -27.77 -24.26
C TRP A 289 -25.41 -27.30 -25.31
N TYR A 290 -26.66 -27.78 -25.21
CA TYR A 290 -27.71 -27.42 -26.15
C TYR A 290 -28.07 -25.94 -26.06
N VAL A 291 -28.34 -25.44 -24.84
CA VAL A 291 -28.67 -24.03 -24.58
C VAL A 291 -27.52 -23.09 -24.98
N HIS A 292 -26.27 -23.50 -24.74
CA HIS A 292 -25.11 -22.69 -25.09
C HIS A 292 -24.87 -22.62 -26.60
N ASN A 293 -24.91 -23.76 -27.32
CA ASN A 293 -24.51 -23.82 -28.73
C ASN A 293 -25.67 -23.59 -29.70
N HIS A 294 -26.88 -24.05 -29.37
CA HIS A 294 -28.03 -23.98 -30.28
C HIS A 294 -28.94 -22.79 -29.99
N LEU A 295 -29.18 -22.46 -28.71
CA LEU A 295 -30.03 -21.32 -28.35
C LEU A 295 -29.26 -20.00 -28.18
N ALA A 296 -27.92 -20.04 -28.25
CA ALA A 296 -27.02 -18.90 -28.05
C ALA A 296 -27.18 -18.18 -26.70
N LEU A 297 -27.84 -18.80 -25.72
CA LEU A 297 -28.03 -18.27 -24.37
C LEU A 297 -26.81 -18.59 -23.50
N ARG A 298 -25.71 -17.85 -23.72
CA ARG A 298 -24.40 -18.15 -23.12
C ARG A 298 -24.44 -18.25 -21.59
N GLY A 299 -25.07 -17.29 -20.91
CA GLY A 299 -25.15 -17.25 -19.45
C GLY A 299 -25.88 -18.46 -18.87
N SER A 300 -27.07 -18.77 -19.38
CA SER A 300 -27.87 -19.93 -18.96
C SER A 300 -27.17 -21.25 -19.24
N GLY A 301 -26.54 -21.38 -20.42
CA GLY A 301 -25.75 -22.56 -20.76
C GLY A 301 -24.59 -22.77 -19.78
N VAL A 302 -23.83 -21.72 -19.47
CA VAL A 302 -22.73 -21.77 -18.48
C VAL A 302 -23.22 -22.19 -17.10
N ALA A 303 -24.39 -21.72 -16.66
CA ALA A 303 -24.95 -22.11 -15.37
C ALA A 303 -25.38 -23.58 -15.33
N LEU A 304 -26.02 -24.09 -16.38
CA LEU A 304 -26.37 -25.51 -16.48
C LEU A 304 -25.13 -26.41 -16.49
N PHE A 305 -24.09 -26.02 -17.23
CA PHE A 305 -22.78 -26.66 -17.14
C PHE A 305 -22.20 -26.61 -15.72
N GLY A 306 -22.41 -25.49 -15.01
CA GLY A 306 -21.96 -25.32 -13.63
C GLY A 306 -22.69 -26.24 -12.64
N VAL A 307 -24.00 -26.43 -12.80
CA VAL A 307 -24.78 -27.40 -12.02
C VAL A 307 -24.28 -28.81 -12.28
N GLY A 308 -24.16 -29.20 -13.55
CA GLY A 308 -23.64 -30.52 -13.91
C GLY A 308 -22.24 -30.76 -13.33
N ALA A 309 -21.36 -29.76 -13.39
CA ALA A 309 -20.03 -29.82 -12.81
C ALA A 309 -20.07 -30.03 -11.27
N LEU A 310 -20.93 -29.31 -10.55
CA LEU A 310 -21.07 -29.46 -9.10
C LEU A 310 -21.67 -30.80 -8.66
N LEU A 311 -22.45 -31.47 -9.52
CA LEU A 311 -23.00 -32.79 -9.24
C LEU A 311 -21.96 -33.91 -9.33
N VAL A 312 -20.92 -33.78 -10.16
CA VAL A 312 -19.89 -34.83 -10.31
C VAL A 312 -19.25 -35.29 -8.98
N PRO A 313 -18.73 -34.40 -8.10
CA PRO A 313 -18.20 -34.85 -6.82
C PRO A 313 -19.25 -35.48 -5.90
N LEU A 314 -20.52 -35.04 -5.99
CA LEU A 314 -21.64 -35.65 -5.28
C LEU A 314 -21.92 -37.06 -5.80
N ASP A 315 -21.88 -37.25 -7.12
CA ASP A 315 -22.11 -38.56 -7.75
C ASP A 315 -21.05 -39.58 -7.31
N ILE A 316 -19.78 -39.16 -7.23
CA ILE A 316 -18.68 -40.01 -6.76
C ILE A 316 -18.86 -40.36 -5.27
N TYR A 317 -19.31 -39.41 -4.45
CA TYR A 317 -19.59 -39.67 -3.04
C TYR A 317 -20.77 -40.63 -2.86
N ALA A 318 -21.83 -40.46 -3.63
CA ALA A 318 -23.01 -41.32 -3.60
C ALA A 318 -22.70 -42.73 -4.15
N LEU A 319 -21.83 -42.83 -5.15
CA LEU A 319 -21.23 -44.09 -5.63
C LEU A 319 -20.52 -44.84 -4.50
N TYR A 320 -19.78 -44.14 -3.63
CA TYR A 320 -19.19 -44.76 -2.45
C TYR A 320 -20.26 -45.27 -1.46
N LEU A 321 -21.28 -44.45 -1.18
CA LEU A 321 -22.38 -44.83 -0.27
C LEU A 321 -23.23 -46.01 -0.77
N SER A 322 -23.28 -46.24 -2.08
CA SER A 322 -24.06 -47.35 -2.68
C SER A 322 -23.57 -48.75 -2.28
N GLY A 323 -22.41 -48.87 -1.61
CA GLY A 323 -21.84 -50.16 -1.21
C GLY A 323 -21.17 -50.93 -2.35
N LEU A 324 -21.05 -50.34 -3.56
CA LEU A 324 -20.36 -50.93 -4.70
C LEU A 324 -18.85 -51.11 -4.47
N PHE A 325 -18.27 -50.39 -3.51
CA PHE A 325 -16.86 -50.44 -3.20
C PHE A 325 -16.61 -50.86 -1.74
N PRO A 326 -15.50 -51.54 -1.43
CA PRO A 326 -15.15 -51.91 -0.05
C PRO A 326 -15.02 -50.67 0.85
N ALA A 327 -15.39 -50.80 2.13
CA ALA A 327 -15.40 -49.68 3.09
C ALA A 327 -14.07 -48.88 3.17
N GLY A 328 -12.93 -49.56 2.98
CA GLY A 328 -11.59 -48.96 2.99
C GLY A 328 -11.16 -48.25 1.70
N SER A 329 -11.98 -48.26 0.64
CA SER A 329 -11.64 -47.68 -0.67
C SER A 329 -11.86 -46.17 -0.79
N PHE A 330 -12.46 -45.53 0.23
CA PHE A 330 -12.81 -44.11 0.20
C PHE A 330 -11.64 -43.18 -0.19
N PRO A 331 -10.41 -43.33 0.36
CA PRO A 331 -9.29 -42.47 -0.05
C PRO A 331 -8.98 -42.55 -1.55
N GLY A 332 -9.03 -43.76 -2.13
CA GLY A 332 -8.81 -43.98 -3.55
C GLY A 332 -9.92 -43.37 -4.41
N LEU A 333 -11.18 -43.54 -4.00
CA LEU A 333 -12.33 -42.94 -4.69
C LEU A 333 -12.33 -41.41 -4.61
N TRP A 334 -12.00 -40.84 -3.45
CA TRP A 334 -11.88 -39.39 -3.29
C TRP A 334 -10.77 -38.81 -4.17
N TRP A 335 -9.63 -39.50 -4.26
CA TRP A 335 -8.53 -39.12 -5.15
C TRP A 335 -8.96 -39.18 -6.62
N ALA A 336 -9.51 -40.32 -7.06
CA ALA A 336 -9.96 -40.51 -8.43
C ALA A 336 -11.05 -39.50 -8.82
N GLY A 337 -11.97 -39.24 -7.89
CA GLY A 337 -13.01 -38.26 -8.05
C GLY A 337 -12.48 -36.84 -8.21
N SER A 338 -11.54 -36.43 -7.35
CA SER A 338 -10.90 -35.12 -7.43
C SER A 338 -10.12 -34.94 -8.72
N ALA A 339 -9.40 -35.97 -9.18
CA ALA A 339 -8.68 -35.96 -10.45
C ALA A 339 -9.64 -35.84 -11.65
N THR A 340 -10.75 -36.59 -11.63
CA THR A 340 -11.80 -36.54 -12.67
C THR A 340 -12.42 -35.15 -12.74
N CYS A 341 -12.79 -34.57 -11.59
CA CYS A 341 -13.28 -33.20 -11.49
C CYS A 341 -12.27 -32.19 -12.05
N LEU A 342 -10.98 -32.31 -11.72
CA LEU A 342 -9.93 -31.41 -12.20
C LEU A 342 -9.85 -31.42 -13.74
N VAL A 343 -9.80 -32.60 -14.35
CA VAL A 343 -9.75 -32.75 -15.81
C VAL A 343 -11.01 -32.19 -16.46
N LEU A 344 -12.18 -32.58 -15.94
CA LEU A 344 -13.46 -32.13 -16.47
C LEU A 344 -13.61 -30.61 -16.40
N TYR A 345 -13.33 -30.00 -15.25
CA TYR A 345 -13.43 -28.55 -15.06
C TYR A 345 -12.43 -27.79 -15.92
N PHE A 346 -11.23 -28.35 -16.15
CA PHE A 346 -10.27 -27.77 -17.08
C PHE A 346 -10.79 -27.78 -18.51
N LEU A 347 -11.27 -28.93 -19.00
CA LEU A 347 -11.79 -29.08 -20.36
C LEU A 347 -13.02 -28.19 -20.61
N VAL A 348 -13.98 -28.20 -19.68
CA VAL A 348 -15.19 -27.38 -19.77
C VAL A 348 -14.84 -25.89 -19.67
N GLY A 349 -13.94 -25.52 -18.74
CA GLY A 349 -13.44 -24.15 -18.61
C GLY A 349 -12.75 -23.65 -19.87
N GLN A 350 -11.89 -24.46 -20.50
CA GLN A 350 -11.24 -24.12 -21.77
C GLN A 350 -12.24 -23.88 -22.91
N ARG A 351 -13.32 -24.66 -22.94
CA ARG A 351 -14.36 -24.53 -23.97
C ARG A 351 -15.24 -23.30 -23.74
N LEU A 352 -15.67 -23.06 -22.51
CA LEU A 352 -16.63 -22.00 -22.17
C LEU A 352 -15.98 -20.65 -21.85
N GLN A 353 -14.69 -20.64 -21.51
CA GLN A 353 -13.93 -19.45 -21.12
C GLN A 353 -14.56 -18.68 -19.94
N ALA A 354 -15.33 -19.37 -19.10
CA ALA A 354 -16.08 -18.77 -18.00
C ALA A 354 -15.26 -18.80 -16.69
N PRO A 355 -15.11 -17.65 -15.98
CA PRO A 355 -14.33 -17.57 -14.74
C PRO A 355 -14.80 -18.53 -13.64
N PHE A 356 -16.08 -18.87 -13.60
CA PHE A 356 -16.65 -19.83 -12.65
C PHE A 356 -15.89 -21.16 -12.61
N PHE A 357 -15.53 -21.71 -13.77
CA PHE A 357 -14.77 -22.97 -13.85
C PHE A 357 -13.34 -22.83 -13.33
N GLY A 358 -12.76 -21.63 -13.28
CA GLY A 358 -11.48 -21.40 -12.63
C GLY A 358 -11.56 -21.59 -11.11
N TYR A 359 -12.69 -21.25 -10.47
CA TYR A 359 -12.91 -21.50 -9.05
C TYR A 359 -13.11 -22.99 -8.77
N LEU A 360 -13.89 -23.68 -9.60
CA LEU A 360 -14.08 -25.13 -9.49
C LEU A 360 -12.77 -25.89 -9.73
N LEU A 361 -11.98 -25.48 -10.73
CA LEU A 361 -10.67 -26.06 -11.00
C LEU A 361 -9.72 -25.88 -9.82
N ALA A 362 -9.70 -24.69 -9.21
CA ALA A 362 -8.96 -24.48 -7.98
C ALA A 362 -9.46 -25.42 -6.88
N ALA A 363 -10.76 -25.49 -6.59
CA ALA A 363 -11.33 -26.39 -5.59
C ALA A 363 -10.96 -27.86 -5.83
N ALA A 364 -11.03 -28.34 -7.07
CA ALA A 364 -10.62 -29.70 -7.44
C ALA A 364 -9.12 -29.93 -7.23
N ALA A 365 -8.26 -28.93 -7.51
CA ALA A 365 -6.82 -29.03 -7.26
C ALA A 365 -6.50 -29.12 -5.76
N GLY A 366 -7.18 -28.31 -4.95
CA GLY A 366 -7.07 -28.38 -3.48
C GLY A 366 -7.54 -29.73 -2.95
N SER A 367 -8.72 -30.19 -3.40
CA SER A 367 -9.28 -31.50 -3.03
C SER A 367 -8.34 -32.64 -3.42
N LEU A 368 -7.76 -32.62 -4.63
CA LEU A 368 -6.84 -33.65 -5.09
C LEU A 368 -5.56 -33.69 -4.24
N ALA A 369 -5.03 -32.53 -3.85
CA ALA A 369 -3.85 -32.46 -2.99
C ALA A 369 -4.12 -33.05 -1.59
N VAL A 370 -5.27 -32.74 -0.99
CA VAL A 370 -5.67 -33.32 0.30
C VAL A 370 -6.00 -34.81 0.17
N ALA A 371 -6.69 -35.23 -0.90
CA ALA A 371 -6.95 -36.63 -1.16
C ALA A 371 -5.65 -37.43 -1.34
N THR A 372 -4.62 -36.84 -1.97
CA THR A 372 -3.30 -37.43 -2.10
C THR A 372 -2.63 -37.64 -0.74
N LEU A 373 -2.75 -36.68 0.18
CA LEU A 373 -2.27 -36.86 1.56
C LEU A 373 -3.01 -37.98 2.29
N ASN A 374 -4.32 -38.13 2.06
CA ASN A 374 -5.13 -39.16 2.71
C ASN A 374 -4.78 -40.59 2.26
N LEU A 375 -4.05 -40.75 1.14
CA LEU A 375 -3.51 -42.06 0.73
C LEU A 375 -2.35 -42.51 1.63
N TRP A 376 -1.79 -41.61 2.45
CA TRP A 376 -0.70 -41.93 3.37
C TRP A 376 -1.18 -41.88 4.84
N PRO A 377 -1.18 -43.02 5.55
CA PRO A 377 -1.61 -43.08 6.95
C PRO A 377 -0.84 -42.08 7.83
N GLY A 378 -1.55 -41.35 8.70
CA GLY A 378 -0.95 -40.38 9.62
C GLY A 378 -0.56 -39.04 9.03
N GLN A 379 -0.62 -38.86 7.69
CA GLN A 379 -0.23 -37.61 7.03
C GLN A 379 -1.35 -36.57 6.94
N LEU A 380 -2.56 -36.91 7.41
CA LEU A 380 -3.71 -35.99 7.33
C LEU A 380 -3.47 -34.70 8.11
N MET A 381 -2.60 -34.70 9.13
CA MET A 381 -2.18 -33.49 9.86
C MET A 381 -1.55 -32.41 8.96
N TYR A 382 -0.98 -32.78 7.81
CA TYR A 382 -0.36 -31.84 6.87
C TYR A 382 -1.34 -31.21 5.87
N TRP A 383 -2.66 -31.39 6.05
CA TRP A 383 -3.68 -30.85 5.14
C TRP A 383 -3.58 -29.32 5.00
N SER A 384 -3.30 -28.60 6.10
CA SER A 384 -3.24 -27.14 6.12
C SER A 384 -2.05 -26.56 5.31
N PRO A 385 -0.79 -26.99 5.51
CA PRO A 385 0.31 -26.48 4.69
C PRO A 385 0.23 -26.93 3.22
N VAL A 386 -0.33 -28.13 2.94
CA VAL A 386 -0.51 -28.58 1.55
C VAL A 386 -1.56 -27.75 0.82
N THR A 387 -2.68 -27.43 1.45
CA THR A 387 -3.69 -26.53 0.85
C THR A 387 -3.13 -25.11 0.63
N MET A 388 -2.31 -24.62 1.55
CA MET A 388 -1.57 -23.36 1.38
C MET A 388 -0.54 -23.41 0.25
N ALA A 389 0.18 -24.51 0.10
CA ALA A 389 1.11 -24.70 -1.02
C ALA A 389 0.38 -24.67 -2.37
N VAL A 390 -0.79 -25.33 -2.46
CA VAL A 390 -1.64 -25.23 -3.66
C VAL A 390 -2.14 -23.80 -3.87
N ALA A 391 -2.57 -23.08 -2.82
CA ALA A 391 -2.96 -21.68 -2.92
C ALA A 391 -1.81 -20.81 -3.46
N LEU A 392 -0.56 -21.03 -3.01
CA LEU A 392 0.61 -20.34 -3.54
C LEU A 392 0.84 -20.65 -5.03
N LEU A 393 0.74 -21.92 -5.43
CA LEU A 393 0.81 -22.32 -6.84
C LEU A 393 -0.28 -21.65 -7.68
N LEU A 394 -1.50 -21.50 -7.16
CA LEU A 394 -2.60 -20.77 -7.81
C LEU A 394 -2.27 -19.27 -7.98
N VAL A 395 -1.66 -18.62 -6.99
CA VAL A 395 -1.18 -17.23 -7.12
C VAL A 395 -0.12 -17.10 -8.21
N LEU A 396 0.87 -17.99 -8.22
CA LEU A 396 1.98 -17.96 -9.18
C LEU A 396 1.50 -18.24 -10.61
N THR A 397 0.65 -19.27 -10.79
CA THR A 397 0.05 -19.57 -12.09
C THR A 397 -0.90 -18.47 -12.54
N GLY A 398 -1.73 -17.92 -11.65
CA GLY A 398 -2.59 -16.76 -11.93
C GLY A 398 -1.79 -15.53 -12.36
N TRP A 399 -0.60 -15.32 -11.79
CA TRP A 399 0.32 -14.26 -12.17
C TRP A 399 0.90 -14.45 -13.57
N HIS A 400 1.44 -15.64 -13.86
CA HIS A 400 1.95 -15.98 -15.18
C HIS A 400 0.88 -15.87 -16.26
N LEU A 401 -0.33 -16.39 -16.00
CA LEU A 401 -1.46 -16.31 -16.91
C LEU A 401 -1.94 -14.87 -17.11
N GLY A 402 -1.88 -14.03 -16.08
CA GLY A 402 -2.19 -12.61 -16.18
C GLY A 402 -1.18 -11.81 -17.01
N GLN A 403 0.10 -12.18 -16.98
CA GLN A 403 1.14 -11.55 -17.78
C GLN A 403 1.07 -11.92 -19.26
N ALA A 404 0.61 -13.14 -19.57
CA ALA A 404 0.47 -13.61 -20.96
C ALA A 404 -0.54 -12.78 -21.80
N GLY A 405 -1.30 -11.89 -21.15
CA GLY A 405 -2.22 -10.97 -21.81
C GLY A 405 -3.58 -11.59 -22.09
N SER A 406 -4.56 -10.74 -22.42
CA SER A 406 -5.96 -11.15 -22.64
C SER A 406 -6.18 -12.03 -23.87
N GLN A 407 -5.16 -12.20 -24.72
CA GLN A 407 -5.24 -13.01 -25.94
C GLN A 407 -5.09 -14.51 -25.69
N HIS A 408 -4.52 -14.93 -24.55
CA HIS A 408 -4.41 -16.35 -24.22
C HIS A 408 -5.77 -16.93 -23.77
N ARG A 409 -6.12 -18.10 -24.33
CA ARG A 409 -7.33 -18.89 -23.96
C ARG A 409 -7.38 -19.31 -22.48
N THR A 410 -6.34 -19.09 -21.70
CA THR A 410 -6.27 -19.39 -20.27
C THR A 410 -6.37 -18.15 -19.39
N ALA A 411 -6.48 -16.95 -19.98
CA ALA A 411 -6.54 -15.70 -19.22
C ALA A 411 -7.74 -15.66 -18.24
N PHE A 412 -8.83 -16.38 -18.56
CA PHE A 412 -10.03 -16.48 -17.71
C PHE A 412 -9.75 -17.13 -16.34
N LEU A 413 -8.68 -17.93 -16.21
CA LEU A 413 -8.29 -18.60 -14.96
C LEU A 413 -7.56 -17.67 -13.98
N SER A 414 -6.97 -16.58 -14.47
CA SER A 414 -6.08 -15.73 -13.67
C SER A 414 -6.79 -15.16 -12.43
N ALA A 415 -7.94 -14.49 -12.61
CA ALA A 415 -8.68 -13.88 -11.51
C ALA A 415 -9.25 -14.92 -10.52
N PRO A 416 -9.94 -15.99 -10.96
CA PRO A 416 -10.39 -17.06 -10.07
C PRO A 416 -9.27 -17.66 -9.21
N PHE A 417 -8.10 -17.93 -9.79
CA PHE A 417 -6.98 -18.51 -9.05
C PHE A 417 -6.49 -17.58 -7.93
N TYR A 418 -6.36 -16.27 -8.20
CA TYR A 418 -6.03 -15.30 -7.16
C TYR A 418 -7.09 -15.24 -6.05
N HIS A 419 -8.37 -15.22 -6.43
CA HIS A 419 -9.46 -15.13 -5.46
C HIS A 419 -9.57 -16.40 -4.60
N SER A 420 -9.47 -17.58 -5.20
CA SER A 420 -9.46 -18.85 -4.48
C SER A 420 -8.26 -18.93 -3.54
N ALA A 421 -7.05 -18.57 -4.00
CA ALA A 421 -5.87 -18.60 -3.16
C ALA A 421 -5.97 -17.66 -1.94
N LEU A 422 -6.48 -16.44 -2.13
CA LEU A 422 -6.71 -15.51 -1.03
C LEU A 422 -7.78 -16.00 -0.06
N GLY A 423 -8.89 -16.55 -0.59
CA GLY A 423 -9.96 -17.12 0.23
C GLY A 423 -9.47 -18.30 1.06
N TRP A 424 -8.69 -19.21 0.47
CA TRP A 424 -8.10 -20.34 1.17
C TRP A 424 -7.07 -19.89 2.20
N ALA A 425 -6.23 -18.90 1.88
CA ALA A 425 -5.27 -18.38 2.85
C ALA A 425 -5.97 -17.83 4.10
N VAL A 426 -7.06 -17.09 3.93
CA VAL A 426 -7.86 -16.61 5.06
C VAL A 426 -8.51 -17.76 5.81
N ALA A 427 -9.15 -18.70 5.10
CA ALA A 427 -9.85 -19.82 5.71
C ALA A 427 -8.90 -20.75 6.50
N VAL A 428 -7.77 -21.14 5.91
CA VAL A 428 -6.80 -22.03 6.56
C VAL A 428 -6.09 -21.33 7.72
N LEU A 429 -5.76 -20.03 7.62
CA LEU A 429 -5.21 -19.31 8.77
C LEU A 429 -6.23 -19.20 9.91
N LEU A 430 -7.50 -18.93 9.61
CA LEU A 430 -8.55 -18.82 10.63
C LEU A 430 -8.85 -20.18 11.27
N VAL A 431 -9.01 -21.23 10.46
CA VAL A 431 -9.25 -22.59 10.95
C VAL A 431 -8.03 -23.11 11.70
N GLY A 432 -6.83 -22.99 11.14
CA GLY A 432 -5.58 -23.43 11.79
C GLY A 432 -5.36 -22.73 13.12
N THR A 433 -5.48 -21.40 13.19
CA THR A 433 -5.31 -20.69 14.47
C THR A 433 -6.34 -21.06 15.52
N VAL A 434 -7.61 -21.23 15.14
CA VAL A 434 -8.68 -21.58 16.09
C VAL A 434 -8.58 -23.05 16.49
N PHE A 435 -8.50 -23.98 15.55
CA PHE A 435 -8.46 -25.42 15.84
C PHE A 435 -7.13 -25.85 16.45
N GLU A 436 -6.01 -25.57 15.80
CA GLU A 436 -4.70 -26.02 16.26
C GLU A 436 -4.26 -25.23 17.52
N GLY A 437 -4.56 -23.92 17.57
CA GLY A 437 -4.18 -23.08 18.70
C GLY A 437 -5.06 -23.20 19.95
N VAL A 438 -6.37 -23.32 19.81
CA VAL A 438 -7.31 -23.34 20.96
C VAL A 438 -7.62 -24.76 21.41
N TYR A 439 -7.79 -25.70 20.47
CA TYR A 439 -8.29 -27.05 20.78
C TYR A 439 -7.22 -28.14 20.74
N GLY A 440 -6.17 -28.00 19.93
CA GLY A 440 -5.17 -29.06 19.71
C GLY A 440 -4.30 -29.40 20.93
N GLY A 441 -4.19 -28.47 21.89
CA GLY A 441 -3.08 -28.46 22.84
C GLY A 441 -1.78 -28.17 22.08
N TYR A 442 -0.85 -27.43 22.67
CA TYR A 442 0.37 -26.97 21.98
C TYR A 442 1.37 -28.12 21.73
N ARG A 443 1.00 -29.11 20.90
CA ARG A 443 1.91 -30.15 20.46
C ARG A 443 2.95 -29.50 19.55
N PRO A 444 4.23 -29.90 19.65
CA PRO A 444 5.28 -29.35 18.79
C PRO A 444 4.92 -29.44 17.30
N ASP A 445 4.37 -30.57 16.86
CA ASP A 445 4.07 -30.75 15.44
C ASP A 445 3.02 -29.75 14.91
N ASP A 446 2.06 -29.33 15.74
CA ASP A 446 1.05 -28.33 15.34
C ASP A 446 1.67 -26.94 15.20
N LEU A 447 2.69 -26.61 15.99
CA LEU A 447 3.37 -25.31 15.94
C LEU A 447 4.20 -25.12 14.67
N ILE A 448 4.84 -26.19 14.17
CA ILE A 448 5.56 -26.12 12.89
C ILE A 448 4.59 -26.02 11.70
N LEU A 449 3.43 -26.67 11.79
CA LEU A 449 2.37 -26.53 10.78
C LEU A 449 1.82 -25.11 10.74
N LEU A 450 1.50 -24.51 11.90
CA LEU A 450 1.13 -23.10 12.02
C LEU A 450 2.20 -22.17 11.43
N THR A 451 3.47 -22.41 11.74
CA THR A 451 4.59 -21.65 11.18
C THR A 451 4.57 -21.65 9.66
N LEU A 452 4.45 -22.84 9.06
CA LEU A 452 4.40 -23.00 7.60
C LEU A 452 3.18 -22.30 7.01
N ASN A 453 2.01 -22.44 7.63
CA ASN A 453 0.77 -21.80 7.19
C ASN A 453 0.88 -20.27 7.17
N PHE A 454 1.42 -19.67 8.23
CA PHE A 454 1.63 -18.22 8.31
C PHE A 454 2.69 -17.72 7.32
N ALA A 455 3.78 -18.47 7.12
CA ALA A 455 4.80 -18.13 6.13
C ALA A 455 4.25 -18.18 4.69
N LEU A 456 3.51 -19.24 4.36
CA LEU A 456 2.84 -19.40 3.07
C LEU A 456 1.76 -18.32 2.86
N GLY A 457 0.96 -18.04 3.89
CA GLY A 457 -0.02 -16.95 3.91
C GLY A 457 0.60 -15.60 3.59
N ALA A 458 1.77 -15.29 4.16
CA ALA A 458 2.49 -14.05 3.85
C ALA A 458 2.83 -13.93 2.36
N MET A 459 3.34 -15.02 1.77
CA MET A 459 3.68 -15.05 0.35
C MET A 459 2.44 -14.92 -0.54
N ILE A 460 1.33 -15.58 -0.18
CA ILE A 460 0.05 -15.49 -0.91
C ILE A 460 -0.50 -14.05 -0.87
N PHE A 461 -0.53 -13.42 0.31
CA PHE A 461 -1.01 -12.04 0.44
C PHE A 461 -0.11 -11.03 -0.28
N ALA A 462 1.21 -11.21 -0.24
CA ALA A 462 2.16 -10.40 -1.00
C ALA A 462 1.95 -10.55 -2.52
N GLY A 463 1.76 -11.79 -2.99
CA GLY A 463 1.41 -12.08 -4.38
C GLY A 463 0.08 -11.44 -4.80
N GLY A 464 -0.96 -11.53 -3.95
CA GLY A 464 -2.25 -10.87 -4.18
C GLY A 464 -2.15 -9.34 -4.22
N ARG A 465 -1.29 -8.74 -3.39
CA ARG A 465 -1.02 -7.29 -3.40
C ARG A 465 -0.45 -6.83 -4.74
N SER A 466 0.35 -7.64 -5.42
CA SER A 466 0.88 -7.28 -6.75
C SER A 466 -0.23 -7.05 -7.78
N ARG A 467 -1.35 -7.80 -7.68
CA ARG A 467 -2.47 -7.78 -8.63
C ARG A 467 -3.54 -6.74 -8.31
N TYR A 468 -3.99 -6.65 -7.05
CA TYR A 468 -5.14 -5.82 -6.66
C TYR A 468 -4.75 -4.45 -6.09
N ARG A 469 -3.49 -4.27 -5.68
CA ARG A 469 -2.98 -3.06 -5.03
C ARG A 469 -3.73 -2.63 -3.76
N TRP A 470 -4.45 -3.55 -3.12
CA TRP A 470 -5.17 -3.27 -1.87
C TRP A 470 -4.21 -3.20 -0.68
N LEU A 471 -4.34 -2.14 0.13
CA LEU A 471 -3.51 -1.93 1.31
C LEU A 471 -3.71 -3.02 2.37
N SER A 472 -4.93 -3.56 2.49
CA SER A 472 -5.26 -4.63 3.44
C SER A 472 -4.47 -5.91 3.18
N LEU A 473 -4.21 -6.26 1.92
CA LEU A 473 -3.40 -7.44 1.56
C LEU A 473 -1.93 -7.26 1.94
N LEU A 474 -1.40 -6.05 1.79
CA LEU A 474 -0.06 -5.73 2.29
C LEU A 474 -0.01 -5.83 3.82
N GLY A 475 -1.03 -5.29 4.51
CA GLY A 475 -1.13 -5.42 5.97
C GLY A 475 -1.19 -6.86 6.43
N ALA A 476 -2.02 -7.69 5.79
CA ALA A 476 -2.10 -9.12 6.08
C ALA A 476 -0.75 -9.81 5.90
N ALA A 477 -0.07 -9.59 4.76
CA ALA A 477 1.25 -10.17 4.48
C ALA A 477 2.30 -9.80 5.54
N LEU A 478 2.32 -8.53 5.95
CA LEU A 478 3.29 -8.02 6.93
C LEU A 478 2.96 -8.46 8.37
N LEU A 479 1.70 -8.79 8.68
CA LEU A 479 1.32 -9.35 9.98
C LEU A 479 1.56 -10.86 10.06
N THR A 480 1.40 -11.58 8.97
CA THR A 480 1.60 -13.04 8.94
C THR A 480 3.05 -13.47 9.16
N LEU A 481 4.04 -12.67 8.72
CA LEU A 481 5.47 -12.99 8.91
C LEU A 481 5.91 -13.01 10.38
N PRO A 482 5.62 -11.99 11.21
CA PRO A 482 5.91 -12.03 12.64
C PRO A 482 5.21 -13.18 13.36
N LEU A 483 3.97 -13.49 12.99
CA LEU A 483 3.21 -14.60 13.54
C LEU A 483 3.85 -15.95 13.17
N ALA A 484 4.32 -16.12 11.93
CA ALA A 484 5.12 -17.29 11.56
C ALA A 484 6.38 -17.40 12.44
N GLY A 485 7.07 -16.27 12.65
CA GLY A 485 8.21 -16.19 13.56
C GLY A 485 7.85 -16.63 14.98
N LEU A 486 6.77 -16.11 15.55
CA LEU A 486 6.27 -16.46 16.88
C LEU A 486 6.05 -17.97 17.03
N TRP A 487 5.30 -18.58 16.10
CA TRP A 487 5.00 -20.02 16.13
C TRP A 487 6.26 -20.86 16.00
N LEU A 488 7.21 -20.44 15.15
CA LEU A 488 8.49 -21.13 14.97
C LEU A 488 9.29 -21.14 16.27
N GLY A 489 9.33 -20.01 16.97
CA GLY A 489 10.06 -19.97 18.23
C GLY A 489 9.36 -20.71 19.36
N LEU A 490 8.02 -20.75 19.39
CA LEU A 490 7.26 -21.61 20.31
C LEU A 490 7.61 -23.08 20.08
N TRP A 491 7.66 -23.49 18.82
CA TRP A 491 8.11 -24.83 18.45
C TRP A 491 9.54 -25.10 18.91
N LEU A 492 10.47 -24.19 18.59
CA LEU A 492 11.87 -24.30 18.99
C LEU A 492 12.03 -24.34 20.51
N ALA A 493 11.23 -23.60 21.27
CA ALA A 493 11.28 -23.60 22.72
C ALA A 493 10.88 -24.95 23.32
N ASN A 494 9.88 -25.62 22.72
CA ASN A 494 9.48 -26.96 23.14
C ASN A 494 10.58 -27.99 22.86
N GLN A 495 11.32 -27.86 21.75
CA GLN A 495 12.38 -28.80 21.39
C GLN A 495 13.73 -28.48 22.06
N ALA A 496 14.00 -27.20 22.26
CA ALA A 496 15.24 -26.66 22.80
C ALA A 496 14.91 -25.36 23.54
N PRO A 497 14.63 -25.40 24.86
CA PRO A 497 14.28 -24.20 25.64
C PRO A 497 15.31 -23.07 25.52
N ALA A 498 16.59 -23.41 25.28
CA ALA A 498 17.66 -22.46 25.01
C ALA A 498 17.49 -21.66 23.70
N ALA A 499 16.68 -22.13 22.76
CA ALA A 499 16.36 -21.46 21.49
C ALA A 499 15.28 -20.37 21.65
N TRP A 500 14.47 -20.42 22.72
CA TRP A 500 13.36 -19.47 22.94
C TRP A 500 13.74 -17.99 22.85
N PRO A 501 14.85 -17.52 23.46
CA PRO A 501 15.17 -16.11 23.43
C PRO A 501 15.73 -15.64 22.07
N TRP A 502 16.07 -16.57 21.15
CA TRP A 502 16.53 -16.27 19.79
C TRP A 502 15.41 -15.79 18.84
N LEU A 503 14.16 -15.78 19.29
CA LEU A 503 13.07 -15.08 18.63
C LEU A 503 13.28 -13.57 18.52
N GLY A 504 13.89 -12.96 19.54
CA GLY A 504 14.17 -11.52 19.56
C GLY A 504 15.01 -11.07 18.36
N PRO A 505 16.17 -11.69 18.08
CA PRO A 505 16.97 -11.39 16.89
C PRO A 505 16.23 -11.54 15.57
N VAL A 506 15.36 -12.54 15.44
CA VAL A 506 14.55 -12.77 14.21
C VAL A 506 13.57 -11.62 14.00
N TRP A 507 12.84 -11.20 15.03
CA TRP A 507 11.92 -10.06 14.95
C TRP A 507 12.65 -8.72 14.76
N ALA A 508 13.85 -8.57 15.33
CA ALA A 508 14.72 -7.44 15.04
C ALA A 508 15.12 -7.42 13.56
N GLY A 509 15.47 -8.56 12.97
CA GLY A 509 15.74 -8.71 11.55
C GLY A 509 14.55 -8.29 10.67
N LEU A 510 13.34 -8.74 11.03
CA LEU A 510 12.09 -8.33 10.36
C LEU A 510 11.84 -6.82 10.46
N THR A 511 12.12 -6.23 11.63
CA THR A 511 12.04 -4.78 11.84
C THR A 511 12.94 -4.04 10.85
N VAL A 512 14.20 -4.49 10.69
CA VAL A 512 15.14 -3.94 9.69
C VAL A 512 14.58 -4.05 8.28
N ALA A 513 14.07 -5.24 7.92
CA ALA A 513 13.53 -5.51 6.59
C ALA A 513 12.34 -4.59 6.26
N TYR A 514 11.45 -4.34 7.22
CA TYR A 514 10.29 -3.45 7.06
C TYR A 514 10.69 -1.99 6.88
N LEU A 515 11.71 -1.54 7.61
CA LEU A 515 12.25 -0.18 7.46
C LEU A 515 12.98 0.00 6.13
N LEU A 516 13.78 -0.99 5.72
CA LEU A 516 14.50 -0.98 4.45
C LEU A 516 13.55 -1.00 3.26
N THR A 517 12.48 -1.80 3.32
CA THR A 517 11.46 -1.84 2.26
C THR A 517 10.68 -0.52 2.17
N ALA A 518 10.29 0.07 3.31
CA ALA A 518 9.64 1.38 3.35
C ALA A 518 10.51 2.50 2.76
N TRP A 519 11.83 2.39 2.90
CA TRP A 519 12.80 3.37 2.42
C TRP A 519 13.20 3.16 0.96
N ARG A 520 13.61 1.94 0.60
CA ARG A 520 14.21 1.62 -0.71
C ARG A 520 13.20 1.61 -1.85
N TRP A 521 11.91 1.49 -1.55
CA TRP A 521 10.88 1.34 -2.58
C TRP A 521 10.09 2.64 -2.79
N PRO A 522 10.55 3.55 -3.67
CA PRO A 522 9.95 4.88 -3.84
C PRO A 522 8.51 4.83 -4.34
N SER A 523 8.10 3.75 -5.02
CA SER A 523 6.74 3.57 -5.52
C SER A 523 5.70 3.25 -4.43
N LEU A 524 6.11 3.04 -3.17
CA LEU A 524 5.16 2.87 -2.07
C LEU A 524 4.40 4.17 -1.79
N SER A 525 3.09 4.05 -1.69
CA SER A 525 2.21 5.15 -1.27
C SER A 525 2.48 5.57 0.17
N THR A 526 2.05 6.78 0.53
CA THR A 526 2.22 7.32 1.90
C THR A 526 1.60 6.41 2.97
N ALA A 527 0.45 5.79 2.68
CA ALA A 527 -0.22 4.88 3.60
C ALA A 527 0.57 3.59 3.81
N GLU A 528 1.16 3.03 2.75
CA GLU A 528 1.99 1.82 2.83
C GLU A 528 3.27 2.07 3.62
N ARG A 529 3.95 3.18 3.35
CA ARG A 529 5.12 3.57 4.12
C ARG A 529 4.77 3.76 5.60
N ARG A 530 3.61 4.34 5.92
CA ARG A 530 3.14 4.45 7.32
C ARG A 530 2.95 3.06 7.93
N LEU A 531 2.29 2.15 7.23
CA LEU A 531 2.07 0.78 7.69
C LEU A 531 3.37 0.03 8.00
N PHE A 532 4.33 0.01 7.07
CA PHE A 532 5.66 -0.60 7.30
C PHE A 532 6.37 0.01 8.52
N ASN A 533 6.34 1.34 8.65
CA ASN A 533 6.95 2.04 9.77
C ASN A 533 6.24 1.74 11.10
N SER A 534 4.91 1.64 11.11
CA SER A 534 4.12 1.30 12.30
C SER A 534 4.41 -0.13 12.76
N LEU A 535 4.50 -1.09 11.83
CA LEU A 535 4.84 -2.48 12.15
C LEU A 535 6.28 -2.60 12.65
N ALA A 536 7.24 -1.91 12.03
CA ALA A 536 8.60 -1.84 12.53
C ALA A 536 8.67 -1.24 13.96
N ALA A 537 7.88 -0.18 14.22
CA ALA A 537 7.81 0.45 15.53
C ALA A 537 7.18 -0.45 16.62
N LEU A 538 6.32 -1.39 16.24
CA LEU A 538 5.76 -2.39 17.16
C LEU A 538 6.71 -3.58 17.37
N LEU A 539 7.34 -4.08 16.30
CA LEU A 539 8.20 -5.26 16.34
C LEU A 539 9.52 -5.02 17.06
N GLY A 540 10.12 -3.82 16.95
CA GLY A 540 11.38 -3.51 17.62
C GLY A 540 11.31 -3.66 19.15
N PRO A 541 10.35 -3.00 19.84
CA PRO A 541 10.14 -3.17 21.28
C PRO A 541 9.76 -4.60 21.66
N ALA A 542 8.91 -5.27 20.87
CA ALA A 542 8.54 -6.66 21.12
C ALA A 542 9.76 -7.60 21.04
N ALA A 543 10.62 -7.43 20.03
CA ALA A 543 11.86 -8.17 19.87
C ALA A 543 12.78 -8.00 21.09
N LEU A 544 12.93 -6.75 21.54
CA LEU A 544 13.75 -6.44 22.71
C LEU A 544 13.18 -7.12 23.97
N ALA A 545 11.89 -6.92 24.26
CA ALA A 545 11.23 -7.50 25.42
C ALA A 545 11.37 -9.03 25.45
N TRP A 546 11.22 -9.68 24.29
CA TRP A 546 11.35 -11.12 24.16
C TRP A 546 12.76 -11.64 24.44
N SER A 547 13.77 -10.85 24.05
CA SER A 547 15.17 -11.22 24.21
C SER A 547 15.70 -11.05 25.64
N LEU A 548 15.02 -10.29 26.51
CA LEU A 548 15.50 -9.96 27.86
C LEU A 548 15.71 -11.18 28.77
N GLY A 549 15.07 -12.31 28.48
CA GLY A 549 15.27 -13.55 29.23
C GLY A 549 16.66 -14.19 29.07
N ASN A 550 17.46 -13.75 28.08
CA ASN A 550 18.82 -14.24 27.89
C ASN A 550 19.73 -13.14 27.32
N LEU A 551 20.84 -12.87 28.01
CA LEU A 551 21.77 -11.79 27.68
C LEU A 551 22.35 -11.89 26.26
N LEU A 552 22.61 -13.11 25.75
CA LEU A 552 23.22 -13.30 24.44
C LEU A 552 22.26 -12.93 23.28
N PRO A 553 21.02 -13.48 23.21
CA PRO A 553 20.03 -13.01 22.23
C PRO A 553 19.61 -11.56 22.41
N ALA A 554 19.62 -11.03 23.64
CA ALA A 554 19.41 -9.59 23.88
C ALA A 554 20.48 -8.74 23.20
N THR A 555 21.75 -9.14 23.29
CA THR A 555 22.84 -8.49 22.55
C THR A 555 22.59 -8.48 21.05
N TYR A 556 22.30 -9.64 20.45
CA TYR A 556 22.09 -9.72 19.00
C TYR A 556 20.88 -8.88 18.57
N THR A 557 19.80 -8.90 19.36
CA THR A 557 18.60 -8.07 19.13
C THR A 557 18.94 -6.60 19.14
N LEU A 558 19.65 -6.14 20.18
CA LEU A 558 20.06 -4.75 20.33
C LEU A 558 21.05 -4.32 19.23
N LEU A 559 21.97 -5.20 18.82
CA LEU A 559 22.92 -4.93 17.74
C LEU A 559 22.21 -4.81 16.39
N ILE A 560 21.28 -5.72 16.08
CA ILE A 560 20.45 -5.65 14.88
C ILE A 560 19.63 -4.36 14.87
N LEU A 561 18.91 -4.05 15.96
CA LEU A 561 18.12 -2.81 16.07
C LEU A 561 18.99 -1.55 15.98
N ALA A 562 20.16 -1.56 16.61
CA ALA A 562 21.11 -0.46 16.50
C ALA A 562 21.56 -0.25 15.05
N THR A 563 21.94 -1.29 14.31
CA THR A 563 22.33 -1.12 12.90
C THR A 563 21.20 -0.55 12.01
N THR A 564 19.93 -0.59 12.44
CA THR A 564 18.82 0.09 11.74
C THR A 564 18.73 1.59 11.99
N GLY A 565 19.25 2.07 13.13
CA GLY A 565 19.20 3.48 13.52
C GLY A 565 19.80 4.44 12.47
N PRO A 566 20.98 4.16 11.89
CA PRO A 566 21.57 4.95 10.81
C PRO A 566 20.72 4.95 9.53
N LEU A 567 20.11 3.82 9.19
CA LEU A 567 19.23 3.70 8.03
C LEU A 567 17.96 4.56 8.19
N LEU A 568 17.36 4.53 9.39
CA LEU A 568 16.23 5.38 9.79
C LEU A 568 16.59 6.87 9.85
N ALA A 569 17.74 7.20 10.44
CA ALA A 569 18.22 8.57 10.55
C ALA A 569 18.48 9.18 9.18
N ARG A 570 19.11 8.43 8.26
CA ARG A 570 19.32 8.83 6.87
C ARG A 570 18.01 8.92 6.08
N ALA A 571 17.04 8.05 6.37
CA ALA A 571 15.74 8.04 5.70
C ALA A 571 14.82 9.22 6.09
N ARG A 572 14.93 9.70 7.33
CA ARG A 572 14.01 10.73 7.88
C ARG A 572 14.66 12.05 8.25
N ALA A 573 15.98 12.20 8.10
CA ALA A 573 16.75 13.39 8.48
C ALA A 573 16.39 13.93 9.87
N ARG A 574 16.10 13.02 10.81
CA ARG A 574 15.72 13.35 12.19
C ARG A 574 16.85 12.99 13.13
N ALA A 575 17.51 14.02 13.63
CA ALA A 575 18.63 13.93 14.56
C ALA A 575 18.34 13.07 15.81
N SER A 576 17.10 13.06 16.30
CA SER A 576 16.69 12.31 17.49
C SER A 576 16.91 10.80 17.42
N TRP A 577 16.99 10.20 16.21
CA TRP A 577 17.23 8.76 16.06
C TRP A 577 18.66 8.34 16.37
N PHE A 578 19.62 9.26 16.29
CA PHE A 578 21.00 8.98 16.69
C PHE A 578 21.14 8.73 18.19
N TRP A 579 20.29 9.33 19.03
CA TRP A 579 20.27 9.04 20.46
C TRP A 579 19.84 7.61 20.77
N LEU A 580 18.77 7.14 20.10
CA LEU A 580 18.28 5.77 20.25
C LEU A 580 19.32 4.76 19.74
N LEU A 581 20.04 5.09 18.68
CA LEU A 581 21.17 4.30 18.18
C LEU A 581 22.28 4.15 19.24
N THR A 582 22.75 5.28 19.77
CA THR A 582 23.80 5.30 20.79
C THR A 582 23.39 4.49 22.02
N LEU A 583 22.17 4.72 22.51
CA LEU A 583 21.63 3.97 23.64
C LEU A 583 21.53 2.46 23.33
N GLY A 584 21.06 2.09 22.14
CA GLY A 584 20.97 0.70 21.71
C GLY A 584 22.32 -0.01 21.63
N LEU A 585 23.36 0.66 21.10
CA LEU A 585 24.72 0.13 21.04
C LEU A 585 25.35 0.02 22.44
N LEU A 586 25.10 0.98 23.33
CA LEU A 586 25.54 0.92 24.73
C LEU A 586 24.92 -0.30 25.44
N LEU A 587 23.61 -0.49 25.30
CA LEU A 587 22.90 -1.64 25.87
C LEU A 587 23.34 -2.97 25.24
N ALA A 588 23.59 -3.01 23.93
CA ALA A 588 24.11 -4.20 23.25
C ALA A 588 25.48 -4.60 23.80
N GLY A 589 26.39 -3.63 23.90
CA GLY A 589 27.73 -3.84 24.46
C GLY A 589 27.65 -4.31 25.91
N ALA A 590 26.75 -3.73 26.71
CA ALA A 590 26.60 -4.08 28.12
C ALA A 590 26.07 -5.51 28.31
N THR A 591 25.03 -5.88 27.56
CA THR A 591 24.45 -7.24 27.60
C THR A 591 25.45 -8.30 27.14
N TYR A 592 26.28 -8.00 26.12
CA TYR A 592 27.27 -8.94 25.59
C TYR A 592 28.35 -9.27 26.61
N GLN A 593 28.88 -8.22 27.24
CA GLN A 593 29.93 -8.36 28.25
C GLN A 593 29.38 -9.04 29.51
N GLY A 594 28.16 -8.69 29.93
CA GLY A 594 27.47 -9.40 31.00
C GLY A 594 27.33 -10.90 30.72
N HIS A 595 26.99 -11.29 29.48
CA HIS A 595 26.93 -12.69 29.10
C HIS A 595 28.28 -13.42 29.19
N ARG A 596 29.39 -12.72 28.89
CA ARG A 596 30.75 -13.26 28.99
C ARG A 596 31.27 -13.34 30.43
N GLY A 597 30.47 -12.94 31.43
CA GLY A 597 30.88 -12.89 32.84
C GLY A 597 31.88 -11.77 33.13
N VAL A 598 31.95 -10.75 32.25
CA VAL A 598 32.84 -9.61 32.43
C VAL A 598 32.34 -8.75 33.57
N THR A 599 33.27 -8.27 34.40
CA THR A 599 32.94 -7.45 35.57
C THR A 599 32.23 -6.17 35.15
N ALA A 600 31.35 -5.66 36.02
CA ALA A 600 30.62 -4.43 35.74
C ALA A 600 31.56 -3.24 35.45
N ALA A 601 32.76 -3.20 36.04
CA ALA A 601 33.77 -2.17 35.74
C ALA A 601 34.25 -2.24 34.28
N ALA A 602 34.42 -3.44 33.73
CA ALA A 602 34.88 -3.64 32.36
C ALA A 602 33.81 -3.33 31.28
N LEU A 603 32.56 -3.04 31.67
CA LEU A 603 31.54 -2.44 30.78
C LEU A 603 31.94 -1.04 30.30
N ALA A 604 32.85 -0.38 31.01
CA ALA A 604 33.41 0.92 30.68
C ALA A 604 34.14 0.94 29.33
N LEU A 605 34.84 -0.15 28.99
CA LEU A 605 35.67 -0.24 27.81
C LEU A 605 34.88 -0.14 26.49
N PRO A 606 33.83 -0.95 26.24
CA PRO A 606 33.03 -0.84 25.02
C PRO A 606 32.27 0.50 24.93
N TRP A 607 31.90 1.10 26.06
CA TRP A 607 31.21 2.39 26.07
C TRP A 607 32.14 3.55 25.69
N ALA A 608 33.38 3.54 26.17
CA ALA A 608 34.41 4.52 25.77
C ALA A 608 34.81 4.37 24.28
N LEU A 609 34.90 3.12 23.79
CA LEU A 609 35.12 2.86 22.37
C LEU A 609 33.96 3.36 21.50
N LEU A 610 32.72 3.10 21.92
CA LEU A 610 31.55 3.58 21.22
C LEU A 610 31.50 5.12 21.19
N ALA A 611 31.85 5.78 22.29
CA ALA A 611 31.99 7.23 22.34
C ALA A 611 32.95 7.74 21.27
N SER A 612 34.13 7.11 21.18
CA SER A 612 35.17 7.45 20.20
C SER A 612 34.69 7.23 18.76
N LEU A 613 33.98 6.13 18.48
CA LEU A 613 33.41 5.83 17.16
C LEU A 613 32.31 6.81 16.76
N LEU A 614 31.40 7.15 17.67
CA LEU A 614 30.33 8.12 17.42
C LEU A 614 30.91 9.49 17.08
N PHE A 615 31.95 9.89 17.80
CA PHE A 615 32.64 11.14 17.57
C PHE A 615 33.38 11.16 16.23
N ALA A 616 34.16 10.12 15.94
CA ALA A 616 34.84 9.95 14.65
C ALA A 616 33.85 9.96 13.48
N THR A 617 32.67 9.36 13.65
CA THR A 617 31.58 9.37 12.66
C THR A 617 31.02 10.78 12.46
N ALA A 618 30.85 11.55 13.54
CA ALA A 618 30.37 12.95 13.49
C ALA A 618 31.33 13.86 12.71
N VAL A 619 32.64 13.58 12.77
CA VAL A 619 33.71 14.35 12.13
C VAL A 619 33.95 13.90 10.68
N SER A 620 33.92 12.60 10.40
CA SER A 620 34.30 12.02 9.09
C SER A 620 33.23 12.21 8.00
N ILE A 621 31.94 12.15 8.34
CA ILE A 621 30.87 12.23 7.35
C ILE A 621 30.53 13.68 7.03
N ARG A 622 31.22 14.25 6.03
CA ARG A 622 31.01 15.63 5.54
C ARG A 622 29.57 15.93 5.09
N GLN A 623 28.82 14.90 4.70
CA GLN A 623 27.44 15.02 4.20
C GLN A 623 26.39 15.18 5.30
N LEU A 624 26.76 15.04 6.59
CA LEU A 624 25.81 15.22 7.69
C LEU A 624 25.42 16.69 7.85
N ARG A 625 24.13 16.93 8.13
CA ARG A 625 23.62 18.25 8.49
C ARG A 625 24.25 18.71 9.81
N PRO A 626 24.40 20.03 10.04
CA PRO A 626 25.00 20.54 11.28
C PRO A 626 24.31 20.00 12.55
N THR A 627 22.99 19.90 12.53
CA THR A 627 22.19 19.35 13.65
C THR A 627 22.47 17.86 13.91
N GLU A 628 22.72 17.07 12.87
CA GLU A 628 23.06 15.65 12.99
C GLU A 628 24.47 15.47 13.56
N ARG A 629 25.43 16.30 13.15
CA ARG A 629 26.79 16.32 13.71
C ARG A 629 26.79 16.68 15.18
N ILE A 630 26.06 17.73 15.57
CA ILE A 630 25.90 18.13 16.97
C ILE A 630 25.29 16.98 17.79
N THR A 631 24.33 16.26 17.23
CA THR A 631 23.66 15.18 17.94
C THR A 631 24.56 13.95 18.12
N LEU A 632 25.34 13.59 17.10
CA LEU A 632 26.36 12.54 17.21
C LEU A 632 27.46 12.91 18.19
N ALA A 633 27.88 14.18 18.20
CA ALA A 633 28.83 14.70 19.18
C ALA A 633 28.27 14.60 20.60
N HIS A 634 27.05 15.08 20.87
CA HIS A 634 26.42 14.91 22.17
C HIS A 634 26.25 13.43 22.56
N GLY A 635 25.92 12.56 21.60
CA GLY A 635 25.88 11.11 21.79
C GLY A 635 27.21 10.52 22.24
N SER A 636 28.32 10.97 21.62
CA SER A 636 29.66 10.56 22.04
C SER A 636 29.99 11.02 23.46
N PHE A 637 29.60 12.23 23.85
CA PHE A 637 29.81 12.73 25.22
C PHE A 637 29.02 11.95 26.25
N LEU A 638 27.76 11.64 25.97
CA LEU A 638 26.95 10.82 26.86
C LEU A 638 27.56 9.42 27.02
N ALA A 639 27.99 8.79 25.92
CA ALA A 639 28.64 7.48 25.98
C ALA A 639 29.95 7.51 26.78
N ALA A 640 30.77 8.56 26.63
CA ALA A 640 32.00 8.75 27.38
C ALA A 640 31.72 8.98 28.87
N PHE A 641 30.71 9.77 29.21
CA PHE A 641 30.29 9.99 30.60
C PHE A 641 29.78 8.70 31.24
N LEU A 642 28.95 7.94 30.52
CA LEU A 642 28.46 6.64 30.98
C LEU A 642 29.60 5.64 31.17
N ALA A 643 30.64 5.69 30.32
CA ALA A 643 31.82 4.84 30.46
C ALA A 643 32.59 5.06 31.77
N ILE A 644 32.55 6.26 32.34
CA ILE A 644 33.24 6.61 33.59
C ILE A 644 32.50 6.05 34.82
N LEU A 645 31.18 5.89 34.76
CA LEU A 645 30.36 5.51 35.92
C LEU A 645 30.72 4.13 36.53
N PRO A 646 30.80 3.03 35.75
CA PRO A 646 31.09 1.71 36.33
C PRO A 646 32.41 1.62 37.11
N PRO A 647 33.57 2.10 36.59
CA PRO A 647 34.83 1.98 37.30
C PRO A 647 34.92 2.94 38.50
N VAL A 648 34.22 4.08 38.47
CA VAL A 648 34.12 4.98 39.63
C VAL A 648 33.31 4.32 40.75
N VAL A 649 32.15 3.74 40.44
CA VAL A 649 31.28 3.09 41.44
C VAL A 649 31.96 1.87 42.06
N LEU A 650 32.78 1.15 41.28
CA LEU A 650 33.44 -0.08 41.70
C LEU A 650 34.90 0.13 42.14
N ALA A 651 35.37 1.38 42.19
CA ALA A 651 36.74 1.76 42.53
C ALA A 651 37.84 1.05 41.71
N ASP A 652 37.58 0.79 40.42
CA ASP A 652 38.54 0.17 39.50
C ASP A 652 39.45 1.26 38.90
N HIS A 653 40.51 1.60 39.63
CA HIS A 653 41.41 2.71 39.29
C HIS A 653 42.00 2.63 37.86
N PRO A 654 42.49 1.48 37.36
CA PRO A 654 43.01 1.38 35.99
C PRO A 654 41.96 1.72 34.92
N LEU A 655 40.75 1.18 35.02
CA LEU A 655 39.67 1.46 34.05
C LEU A 655 39.10 2.87 34.21
N MET A 656 39.10 3.41 35.43
CA MET A 656 38.72 4.78 35.70
C MET A 656 39.66 5.77 35.00
N ILE A 657 40.99 5.56 35.11
CA ILE A 657 41.98 6.42 34.43
C ILE A 657 41.77 6.41 32.92
N TYR A 658 41.57 5.22 32.33
CA TYR A 658 41.33 5.08 30.89
C TYR A 658 40.06 5.81 30.42
N THR A 659 38.94 5.62 31.12
CA THR A 659 37.65 6.22 30.73
C THR A 659 37.59 7.73 30.96
N VAL A 660 38.20 8.23 32.04
CA VAL A 660 38.35 9.67 32.28
C VAL A 660 39.23 10.29 31.20
N ALA A 661 40.36 9.67 30.86
CA ALA A 661 41.22 10.18 29.80
C ALA A 661 40.53 10.18 28.43
N ASN A 662 39.74 9.14 28.11
CA ASN A 662 38.94 9.11 26.90
C ASN A 662 37.91 10.24 26.84
N GLY A 663 37.17 10.47 27.93
CA GLY A 663 36.22 11.59 28.05
C GLY A 663 36.89 12.95 27.92
N CYS A 664 38.03 13.17 28.58
CA CYS A 664 38.82 14.39 28.47
C CYS A 664 39.34 14.62 27.04
N GLY A 665 39.80 13.56 26.36
CA GLY A 665 40.25 13.64 24.97
C GLY A 665 39.14 14.07 24.01
N LEU A 666 37.94 13.50 24.16
CA LEU A 666 36.76 13.89 23.37
C LEU A 666 36.34 15.34 23.63
N ALA A 667 36.37 15.79 24.90
CA ALA A 667 36.04 17.16 25.29
C ALA A 667 37.02 18.18 24.71
N LEU A 668 38.32 17.91 24.85
CA LEU A 668 39.38 18.75 24.29
C LEU A 668 39.24 18.88 22.76
N TRP A 669 38.94 17.78 22.07
CA TRP A 669 38.74 17.82 20.63
C TRP A 669 37.54 18.67 20.22
N HIS A 670 36.41 18.58 20.91
CA HIS A 670 35.23 19.38 20.57
C HIS A 670 35.51 20.89 20.69
N ILE A 671 36.31 21.28 21.69
CA ILE A 671 36.78 22.66 21.87
C ILE A 671 37.69 23.11 20.71
N LEU A 672 38.55 22.21 20.20
CA LEU A 672 39.51 22.51 19.13
C LEU A 672 38.93 22.43 17.71
N GLN A 673 37.80 21.73 17.51
CA GLN A 673 37.16 21.51 16.21
C GLN A 673 36.93 22.79 15.37
N PRO A 674 36.45 23.92 15.93
CA PRO A 674 36.22 25.15 15.17
C PRO A 674 37.50 25.74 14.57
N GLN A 675 38.66 25.47 15.18
CA GLN A 675 39.97 25.97 14.75
C GLN A 675 40.57 25.10 13.65
N VAL A 676 40.41 23.77 13.73
CA VAL A 676 40.94 22.81 12.74
C VAL A 676 40.22 22.88 11.39
N ASN A 677 38.93 23.22 11.38
CA ASN A 677 38.14 23.28 10.13
C ASN A 677 38.52 24.47 9.21
N ARG A 678 39.42 25.37 9.67
CA ARG A 678 39.88 26.52 8.89
C ARG A 678 41.21 26.33 8.15
N ASN A 679 42.04 25.32 8.47
CA ASN A 679 43.37 25.18 7.84
C ASN A 679 43.87 23.72 7.71
N SER A 680 43.85 23.23 6.46
CA SER A 680 44.62 22.10 5.89
C SER A 680 44.42 20.67 6.45
N ARG A 681 44.38 19.68 5.53
CA ARG A 681 44.31 18.22 5.79
C ARG A 681 45.45 17.69 6.67
N THR A 682 46.60 18.35 6.66
CA THR A 682 47.83 17.93 7.36
C THR A 682 47.76 18.16 8.87
N ALA A 683 47.10 19.23 9.32
CA ALA A 683 46.87 19.49 10.75
C ALA A 683 45.97 18.42 11.38
N GLY A 684 44.99 17.90 10.63
CA GLY A 684 44.14 16.79 11.08
C GLY A 684 44.94 15.50 11.30
N LEU A 685 45.78 15.10 10.35
CA LEU A 685 46.56 13.86 10.43
C LEU A 685 47.62 13.87 11.56
N ALA A 686 48.34 14.98 11.71
CA ALA A 686 49.33 15.13 12.79
C ALA A 686 48.66 15.10 14.18
N HIS A 687 47.47 15.68 14.29
CA HIS A 687 46.71 15.68 15.54
C HIS A 687 46.12 14.30 15.88
N TRP A 688 45.63 13.55 14.88
CA TRP A 688 45.21 12.15 15.08
C TRP A 688 46.35 11.22 15.49
N GLY A 689 47.56 11.43 14.96
CA GLY A 689 48.75 10.68 15.37
C GLY A 689 49.10 10.91 16.86
N LEU A 690 48.99 12.15 17.33
CA LEU A 690 49.26 12.52 18.73
C LEU A 690 48.17 12.04 19.70
N ALA A 691 46.90 12.27 19.39
CA ALA A 691 45.79 11.83 20.24
C ALA A 691 45.67 10.30 20.30
N GLY A 692 45.90 9.63 19.17
CA GLY A 692 45.95 8.16 19.10
C GLY A 692 47.12 7.56 19.88
N GLY A 693 48.29 8.21 19.85
CA GLY A 693 49.46 7.82 20.64
C GLY A 693 49.20 7.88 22.16
N ILE A 694 48.55 8.94 22.64
CA ILE A 694 48.21 9.10 24.07
C ILE A 694 47.20 8.04 24.52
N LEU A 695 46.17 7.76 23.70
CA LEU A 695 45.19 6.70 24.00
C LEU A 695 45.82 5.30 23.98
N LEU A 696 46.80 5.06 23.11
CA LEU A 696 47.55 3.80 23.03
C LEU A 696 48.48 3.60 24.24
N GLU A 697 49.18 4.64 24.67
CA GLU A 697 50.03 4.63 25.87
C GLU A 697 49.20 4.35 27.13
N LEU A 698 48.07 5.06 27.29
CA LEU A 698 47.15 4.81 28.42
C LEU A 698 46.53 3.41 28.38
N TRP A 699 46.35 2.82 27.19
CA TRP A 699 45.93 1.44 27.01
C TRP A 699 47.04 0.43 27.36
N LEU A 700 48.28 0.69 26.98
CA LEU A 700 49.45 -0.14 27.36
C LEU A 700 49.67 -0.13 28.88
N LEU A 701 49.42 1.02 29.53
CA LEU A 701 49.43 1.15 30.99
C LEU A 701 48.31 0.34 31.65
N ALA A 702 47.08 0.39 31.11
CA ALA A 702 45.97 -0.40 31.64
C ALA A 702 46.14 -1.91 31.45
N THR A 703 46.66 -2.37 30.31
CA THR A 703 46.88 -3.79 30.03
C THR A 703 48.02 -4.43 30.82
N ARG A 704 49.02 -3.64 31.23
CA ARG A 704 50.07 -4.05 32.18
C ARG A 704 49.53 -4.35 33.58
N SER A 705 48.31 -3.94 33.92
CA SER A 705 47.70 -4.17 35.25
C SER A 705 47.06 -5.56 35.44
N GLY A 706 47.13 -6.47 34.46
CA GLY A 706 47.02 -7.91 34.73
C GLY A 706 45.67 -8.62 34.44
N THR A 707 44.82 -8.12 33.53
CA THR A 707 43.59 -8.85 33.12
C THR A 707 43.74 -9.53 31.75
N PRO A 708 44.10 -10.83 31.69
CA PRO A 708 44.48 -11.53 30.45
C PRO A 708 43.34 -11.69 29.42
N GLN A 709 42.06 -11.62 29.82
CA GLN A 709 40.92 -11.79 28.90
C GLN A 709 40.55 -10.52 28.11
N ALA A 710 41.03 -9.33 28.50
CA ALA A 710 40.74 -8.07 27.83
C ALA A 710 41.64 -7.79 26.60
N GLN A 711 42.75 -8.51 26.47
CA GLN A 711 43.81 -8.22 25.50
C GLN A 711 43.43 -8.44 24.02
N PRO A 712 42.82 -9.57 23.60
CA PRO A 712 42.54 -9.82 22.17
C PRO A 712 41.38 -8.95 21.64
N LEU A 713 40.38 -8.65 22.49
CA LEU A 713 39.25 -7.80 22.12
C LEU A 713 39.72 -6.36 21.91
N ALA A 714 40.55 -5.84 22.81
CA ALA A 714 41.08 -4.49 22.72
C ALA A 714 42.06 -4.30 21.54
N LEU A 715 42.86 -5.32 21.22
CA LEU A 715 43.72 -5.33 20.03
C LEU A 715 42.88 -5.27 18.74
N ALA A 716 41.81 -6.06 18.64
CA ALA A 716 40.91 -6.02 17.48
C ALA A 716 40.22 -4.65 17.33
N TYR A 717 39.83 -4.01 18.43
CA TYR A 717 39.22 -2.67 18.41
C TYR A 717 40.23 -1.54 18.12
N ALA A 718 41.46 -1.66 18.60
CA ALA A 718 42.55 -0.76 18.22
C ALA A 718 42.81 -0.86 16.71
N ILE A 719 42.96 -2.08 16.17
CA ILE A 719 43.12 -2.30 14.72
C ILE A 719 41.95 -1.69 13.93
N LEU A 720 40.71 -1.84 14.41
CA LEU A 720 39.52 -1.24 13.80
C LEU A 720 39.57 0.30 13.81
N ALA A 721 39.90 0.92 14.95
CA ALA A 721 40.04 2.37 15.06
C ALA A 721 41.17 2.92 14.15
N TRP A 722 42.29 2.20 14.04
CA TRP A 722 43.41 2.54 13.17
C TRP A 722 43.09 2.33 11.68
N SER A 723 42.35 1.28 11.33
CA SER A 723 41.90 1.02 9.95
C SER A 723 40.88 2.02 9.42
N TYR A 724 40.19 2.73 10.33
CA TYR A 724 39.23 3.79 9.99
C TYR A 724 39.90 5.17 9.89
N LEU A 725 41.13 5.31 10.39
CA LEU A 725 41.97 6.50 10.35
C LEU A 725 42.87 6.56 9.11
N ALA A 726 43.26 5.40 8.58
CA ALA A 726 43.88 5.23 7.27
C ALA A 726 42.85 5.41 6.15
#